data_AF-A0A1D8B0Q3-F1
#
_entry.id   AF-A0A1D8B0Q3-F1
#
_cell.length_a   1.000
_cell.length_b   1.000
_cell.length_c   1.000
_cell.angle_alpha   90.00
_cell.angle_beta   90.00
_cell.angle_gamma   90.00
#
_symmetry.space_group_name_H-M   'P 1'
#
loop_
_entity.id
_entity.type
_entity.pdbx_description
1 polymer ?
#
loop_
_entity_poly.entity_id
_entity_poly.type
_entity_poly.pdbx_seq_one_letter_code
_entity_poly.pdbx_strand_id
1 'polypeptide(L)'
;MLQTNSNQAYIYSSPRLREQIGASFQITLLSQWVEEEAKKLLKVPEKRSLPGSFWVSNSSGKVIVRLTGDDGDPKALGSLPGSFWVSKSSGKVIVRLTGDDGEPNALARSLIGAVTRRAFEKAPGLDVTGVFIPSEDEVGTHNGMTDDEAVTQDSLDALDREFNAYSLNRPPAAARFPQLPFLERAKDSALPAVVPLSDQDSNAIIEYAKRLEITPPDPKTDSKTKAGIWAQTDRDQKTDEEGITLYSLPSRVKRAWARSARCSQIQQVARYWKSGETALPADPDDLERLFQDGESDDFGSRNTKSSAPLSTIGVIHIDGNGVGTVTRNLHSAFRAVMESGGEAPERDKKQDQRTAQLRHQLESYRKPNPVTSSEAHSFQWFIMEINYRLAAVVNLAIAKSWKKVAELANDSTVPVVPILVGGDDITVYAAGDYAIPFAEAYVRHYEELTDADPYLRQLAAVVNEKGPNTGPGPLTASAGVAIVGRNFPFHIAYDLAEKLVSRGKKLGKKKGEVQCSTLDFHILRDTTVLDPDDTLTEYRDRTQRPFLIGHYSEERITGTAHAEPGAADGIAGPSANGGQWKQILRAVAAFNGQDPDQPGVSLTDPFPRTRANRIIKLLAEEYSQPEDRRTPKDCTGYTLKKGGKTAPKSLVDECAPSADGCADKIEPCPHPLCRALREWTNAVENTRSADALQQELRNLPKHDRLTNDSSAQSGGNAAQSIPNLQYLKWLLDLLDLAENLPAGYVQSYSALHETGLGEDAASASDEPEAPRPNDDPRSTPSPDEGASK
;
A
#
# COMPACT_ATOMS: atom_id res chain seq x y z
N MET A 1 27.07 -1.29 -1.53
CA MET A 1 25.60 -1.09 -1.69
C MET A 1 25.18 -1.35 -3.12
N LEU A 2 24.03 -1.99 -3.32
CA LEU A 2 23.33 -2.06 -4.60
C LEU A 2 21.86 -1.65 -4.40
N GLN A 3 21.33 -0.85 -5.32
CA GLN A 3 19.98 -0.31 -5.22
C GLN A 3 19.31 -0.25 -6.59
N THR A 4 18.03 -0.59 -6.65
CA THR A 4 17.18 -0.31 -7.81
C THR A 4 16.69 1.13 -7.76
N ASN A 5 16.75 1.82 -8.89
CA ASN A 5 16.28 3.20 -9.04
C ASN A 5 14.97 3.25 -9.79
N SER A 6 14.16 4.28 -9.48
CA SER A 6 12.93 4.58 -10.21
C SER A 6 11.98 3.37 -10.31
N ASN A 7 11.84 2.61 -9.22
CA ASN A 7 11.01 1.40 -9.16
C ASN A 7 9.59 1.63 -9.69
N GLN A 8 8.95 2.73 -9.31
CA GLN A 8 7.63 3.11 -9.80
C GLN A 8 7.63 3.33 -11.32
N ALA A 9 8.59 4.08 -11.85
CA ALA A 9 8.73 4.28 -13.30
C ALA A 9 9.01 2.98 -14.05
N TYR A 10 9.72 2.02 -13.44
CA TYR A 10 9.94 0.70 -14.02
C TYR A 10 8.66 -0.15 -14.04
N ILE A 11 7.92 -0.21 -12.93
CA ILE A 11 6.68 -0.99 -12.83
C ILE A 11 5.61 -0.39 -13.75
N TYR A 12 5.42 0.93 -13.68
CA TYR A 12 4.37 1.67 -14.39
C TYR A 12 4.80 2.15 -15.77
N SER A 13 5.95 1.68 -16.29
CA SER A 13 6.36 1.93 -17.68
C SER A 13 5.37 1.36 -18.70
N SER A 14 4.45 0.50 -18.24
CA SER A 14 3.39 -0.11 -19.03
C SER A 14 2.05 0.08 -18.33
N PRO A 15 0.98 0.38 -19.08
CA PRO A 15 -0.36 0.43 -18.52
C PRO A 15 -0.95 -0.97 -18.25
N ARG A 16 -0.33 -2.04 -18.77
CA ARG A 16 -0.87 -3.41 -18.71
C ARG A 16 -0.61 -4.04 -17.34
N LEU A 17 -1.68 -4.51 -16.68
CA LEU A 17 -1.61 -5.08 -15.33
C LEU A 17 -0.65 -6.28 -15.25
N ARG A 18 -0.66 -7.19 -16.24
CA ARG A 18 0.25 -8.34 -16.26
C ARG A 18 1.72 -7.94 -16.26
N GLU A 19 2.07 -6.86 -16.96
CA GLU A 19 3.43 -6.35 -17.03
C GLU A 19 3.84 -5.69 -15.72
N GLN A 20 2.91 -5.00 -15.04
CA GLN A 20 3.12 -4.44 -13.71
C GLN A 20 3.38 -5.54 -12.67
N ILE A 21 2.60 -6.64 -12.70
CA ILE A 21 2.81 -7.81 -11.84
C ILE A 21 4.20 -8.41 -12.05
N GLY A 22 4.61 -8.61 -13.32
CA GLY A 22 5.94 -9.14 -13.64
C GLY A 22 7.09 -8.21 -13.22
N ALA A 23 6.95 -6.91 -13.51
CA ALA A 23 7.95 -5.90 -13.16
C ALA A 23 8.15 -5.77 -11.64
N SER A 24 7.05 -5.82 -10.88
CA SER A 24 7.07 -5.82 -9.42
C SER A 24 7.95 -6.94 -8.87
N PHE A 25 7.74 -8.16 -9.38
CA PHE A 25 8.51 -9.31 -8.95
C PHE A 25 9.99 -9.21 -9.32
N GLN A 26 10.31 -8.69 -10.51
CA GLN A 26 11.70 -8.50 -10.95
C GLN A 26 12.52 -7.60 -10.03
N ILE A 27 11.90 -6.58 -9.41
CA ILE A 27 12.59 -5.74 -8.42
C ILE A 27 13.05 -6.60 -7.23
N THR A 28 12.20 -7.50 -6.74
CA THR A 28 12.51 -8.35 -5.57
C THR A 28 13.71 -9.30 -5.79
N LEU A 29 14.08 -9.56 -7.05
CA LEU A 29 15.18 -10.45 -7.42
C LEU A 29 16.56 -9.86 -7.13
N LEU A 30 16.69 -8.55 -6.85
CA LEU A 30 17.99 -7.92 -6.57
C LEU A 30 18.73 -8.65 -5.44
N SER A 31 18.05 -8.92 -4.32
CA SER A 31 18.66 -9.61 -3.17
C SER A 31 19.14 -11.03 -3.51
N GLN A 32 18.42 -11.74 -4.38
CA GLN A 32 18.80 -13.08 -4.85
C GLN A 32 20.00 -13.02 -5.79
N TRP A 33 20.03 -12.05 -6.71
CA TRP A 33 21.17 -11.87 -7.60
C TRP A 33 22.44 -11.50 -6.85
N VAL A 34 22.35 -10.63 -5.83
CA VAL A 34 23.49 -10.31 -4.98
C VAL A 34 24.00 -11.56 -4.26
N GLU A 35 23.09 -12.35 -3.67
CA GLU A 35 23.46 -13.58 -2.98
C GLU A 35 24.16 -14.59 -3.91
N GLU A 36 23.58 -14.84 -5.08
CA GLU A 36 24.13 -15.81 -6.03
C GLU A 36 25.47 -15.38 -6.63
N GLU A 37 25.61 -14.11 -7.03
CA GLU A 37 26.87 -13.60 -7.58
C GLU A 37 27.95 -13.52 -6.49
N ALA A 38 27.60 -13.14 -5.26
CA ALA A 38 28.55 -13.15 -4.15
C ALA A 38 29.07 -14.56 -3.85
N LYS A 39 28.18 -15.57 -3.79
CA LYS A 39 28.58 -16.97 -3.59
C LYS A 39 29.49 -17.49 -4.71
N LYS A 40 29.33 -17.04 -5.96
CA LYS A 40 30.24 -17.40 -7.06
C LYS A 40 31.62 -16.78 -6.88
N LEU A 41 31.68 -15.49 -6.52
CA LEU A 41 32.93 -14.75 -6.40
C LEU A 41 33.74 -15.18 -5.17
N LEU A 42 33.08 -15.41 -4.03
CA LEU A 42 33.72 -15.77 -2.76
C LEU A 42 34.16 -17.25 -2.68
N LYS A 43 33.72 -18.11 -3.59
CA LYS A 43 34.09 -19.54 -3.62
C LYS A 43 35.32 -19.87 -4.46
N VAL A 44 35.89 -18.93 -5.22
CA VAL A 44 37.04 -19.22 -6.09
C VAL A 44 38.31 -19.32 -5.24
N PRO A 45 38.88 -20.51 -4.99
CA PRO A 45 40.13 -20.64 -4.27
C PRO A 45 41.27 -20.10 -5.16
N GLU A 46 42.32 -19.60 -4.51
CA GLU A 46 43.53 -19.05 -5.10
C GLU A 46 44.00 -19.70 -6.41
N LYS A 47 44.51 -18.84 -7.31
CA LYS A 47 45.14 -19.14 -8.61
C LYS A 47 44.19 -19.43 -9.79
N ARG A 48 43.42 -18.41 -10.15
CA ARG A 48 43.46 -17.93 -11.54
C ARG A 48 43.70 -16.43 -11.51
N SER A 49 44.77 -15.97 -12.16
CA SER A 49 44.81 -14.60 -12.65
C SER A 49 43.49 -14.34 -13.37
N LEU A 50 42.75 -13.33 -12.91
CA LEU A 50 41.56 -12.79 -13.56
C LEU A 50 41.81 -12.79 -15.08
N PRO A 51 40.90 -13.30 -15.93
CA PRO A 51 41.08 -13.18 -17.37
C PRO A 51 41.14 -11.69 -17.74
N GLY A 52 42.34 -11.20 -18.03
CA GLY A 52 42.66 -9.80 -18.31
C GLY A 52 42.17 -9.29 -19.66
N SER A 53 41.03 -9.79 -20.17
CA SER A 53 40.49 -9.35 -21.44
C SER A 53 39.03 -9.78 -21.64
N PHE A 54 38.09 -8.97 -21.16
CA PHE A 54 36.76 -8.92 -21.78
C PHE A 54 36.73 -7.71 -22.70
N TRP A 55 37.02 -7.93 -23.99
CA TRP A 55 36.90 -6.92 -25.02
C TRP A 55 35.42 -6.70 -25.36
N VAL A 56 34.98 -5.43 -25.34
CA VAL A 56 33.81 -4.97 -26.08
C VAL A 56 34.29 -4.65 -27.50
N SER A 57 33.92 -5.48 -28.49
CA SER A 57 34.20 -5.12 -29.89
C SER A 57 33.20 -4.06 -30.35
N ASN A 58 33.70 -2.86 -30.63
CA ASN A 58 33.03 -1.88 -31.48
C ASN A 58 33.20 -2.32 -32.93
N SER A 59 32.29 -3.15 -33.45
CA SER A 59 31.85 -3.14 -34.87
C SER A 59 30.98 -4.36 -35.19
N SER A 60 29.86 -4.09 -35.87
CA SER A 60 28.89 -5.02 -36.46
C SER A 60 27.96 -5.79 -35.49
N GLY A 61 26.85 -5.15 -35.14
CA GLY A 61 25.45 -5.68 -35.22
C GLY A 61 25.07 -7.11 -34.79
N LYS A 62 25.94 -7.89 -34.15
CA LYS A 62 25.66 -9.24 -33.63
C LYS A 62 26.32 -9.41 -32.28
N VAL A 63 25.52 -9.34 -31.22
CA VAL A 63 25.91 -9.81 -29.89
C VAL A 63 25.57 -11.30 -29.84
N ILE A 64 26.54 -12.17 -30.12
CA ILE A 64 26.46 -13.58 -29.73
C ILE A 64 27.26 -13.72 -28.45
N VAL A 65 26.59 -13.64 -27.31
CA VAL A 65 27.16 -14.13 -26.05
C VAL A 65 26.95 -15.64 -26.05
N ARG A 66 27.95 -16.39 -26.54
CA ARG A 66 28.01 -17.84 -26.30
C ARG A 66 28.69 -18.04 -24.95
N LEU A 67 27.89 -18.25 -23.90
CA LEU A 67 28.38 -18.89 -22.68
C LEU A 67 28.57 -20.38 -23.01
N THR A 68 29.72 -20.76 -23.56
CA THR A 68 30.14 -22.16 -23.53
C THR A 68 30.99 -22.38 -22.29
N GLY A 69 30.38 -22.95 -21.27
CA GLY A 69 31.03 -23.49 -20.10
C GLY A 69 29.93 -24.07 -19.22
N ASP A 70 29.86 -25.40 -19.17
CA ASP A 70 28.92 -26.20 -18.38
C ASP A 70 28.43 -25.48 -17.12
N ASP A 71 27.14 -25.19 -17.09
CA ASP A 71 26.40 -24.93 -15.85
C ASP A 71 26.36 -26.23 -15.05
N GLY A 72 27.49 -26.57 -14.42
CA GLY A 72 27.55 -27.58 -13.40
C GLY A 72 26.49 -27.27 -12.35
N ASP A 73 25.56 -28.20 -12.20
CA ASP A 73 24.50 -28.27 -11.19
C ASP A 73 24.93 -27.54 -9.89
N PRO A 74 24.31 -26.42 -9.46
CA PRO A 74 24.67 -25.72 -8.23
C PRO A 74 24.16 -26.49 -7.01
N LYS A 75 24.42 -27.80 -6.94
CA LYS A 75 24.21 -28.60 -5.74
C LYS A 75 25.31 -28.25 -4.75
N ALA A 76 24.90 -27.55 -3.69
CA ALA A 76 25.69 -27.06 -2.55
C ALA A 76 26.54 -25.79 -2.80
N LEU A 77 25.89 -24.69 -3.20
CA LEU A 77 26.42 -23.36 -2.91
C LEU A 77 26.33 -23.10 -1.39
N GLY A 78 27.45 -23.10 -0.66
CA GLY A 78 27.49 -22.87 0.78
C GLY A 78 26.85 -21.53 1.16
N SER A 79 26.31 -21.45 2.39
CA SER A 79 25.72 -20.21 2.90
C SER A 79 26.78 -19.11 3.01
N LEU A 80 26.41 -17.88 2.65
CA LEU A 80 27.23 -16.72 2.96
C LEU A 80 27.27 -16.54 4.49
N PRO A 81 28.39 -16.03 5.05
CA PRO A 81 28.45 -15.73 6.47
C PRO A 81 27.41 -14.65 6.83
N GLY A 82 26.85 -14.71 8.04
CA GLY A 82 25.87 -13.73 8.51
C GLY A 82 26.39 -12.29 8.42
N SER A 83 27.67 -12.09 8.74
CA SER A 83 28.39 -10.81 8.68
C SER A 83 28.41 -10.17 7.28
N PHE A 84 28.14 -10.94 6.22
CA PHE A 84 28.02 -10.40 4.86
C PHE A 84 26.84 -9.43 4.72
N TRP A 85 25.71 -9.69 5.39
CA TRP A 85 24.47 -8.94 5.20
C TRP A 85 24.34 -7.79 6.17
N VAL A 86 24.29 -6.56 5.67
CA VAL A 86 23.96 -5.37 6.48
C VAL A 86 22.48 -4.99 6.30
N SER A 87 21.97 -5.08 5.08
CA SER A 87 20.55 -4.91 4.78
C SER A 87 20.18 -5.74 3.55
N LYS A 88 19.07 -6.48 3.64
CA LYS A 88 18.54 -7.33 2.56
C LYS A 88 17.07 -6.99 2.28
N SER A 89 16.83 -5.85 1.62
CA SER A 89 15.48 -5.45 1.17
C SER A 89 15.30 -5.65 -0.34
N SER A 90 14.05 -5.59 -0.82
CA SER A 90 13.69 -5.84 -2.22
C SER A 90 14.31 -4.84 -3.20
N GLY A 91 14.56 -3.59 -2.78
CA GLY A 91 15.12 -2.54 -3.63
C GLY A 91 16.48 -2.00 -3.20
N LYS A 92 16.95 -2.29 -1.98
CA LYS A 92 18.24 -1.82 -1.45
C LYS A 92 18.96 -2.95 -0.73
N VAL A 93 20.14 -3.29 -1.19
CA VAL A 93 20.98 -4.34 -0.62
C VAL A 93 22.30 -3.73 -0.17
N ILE A 94 22.60 -3.88 1.11
CA ILE A 94 23.86 -3.44 1.70
C ILE A 94 24.58 -4.68 2.21
N VAL A 95 25.83 -4.82 1.78
CA VAL A 95 26.70 -5.94 2.13
C VAL A 95 28.01 -5.39 2.67
N ARG A 96 28.63 -6.15 3.56
CA ARG A 96 29.98 -5.92 4.04
C ARG A 96 30.91 -6.95 3.43
N LEU A 97 32.05 -6.50 2.93
CA LEU A 97 33.17 -7.32 2.49
C LEU A 97 34.34 -7.03 3.44
N THR A 98 35.13 -8.05 3.76
CA THR A 98 36.21 -8.04 4.75
C THR A 98 37.52 -8.48 4.10
N GLY A 99 38.67 -8.19 4.74
CA GLY A 99 39.98 -8.62 4.24
C GLY A 99 40.11 -10.14 4.03
N ASP A 100 39.37 -10.93 4.81
CA ASP A 100 39.26 -12.39 4.65
C ASP A 100 38.63 -12.81 3.30
N ASP A 101 37.95 -11.89 2.61
CA ASP A 101 37.38 -12.09 1.28
C ASP A 101 38.39 -11.85 0.13
N GLY A 102 39.66 -11.58 0.47
CA GLY A 102 40.76 -11.36 -0.48
C GLY A 102 41.05 -9.88 -0.72
N GLU A 103 40.68 -9.36 -1.89
CA GLU A 103 40.86 -7.94 -2.27
C GLU A 103 39.48 -7.23 -2.26
N PRO A 104 39.02 -6.64 -1.14
CA PRO A 104 37.63 -6.22 -0.97
C PRO A 104 37.19 -5.18 -1.99
N ASN A 105 38.08 -4.27 -2.37
CA ASN A 105 37.82 -3.25 -3.39
C ASN A 105 37.61 -3.86 -4.79
N ALA A 106 38.44 -4.84 -5.16
CA ALA A 106 38.32 -5.54 -6.44
C ALA A 106 37.07 -6.43 -6.46
N LEU A 107 36.76 -7.07 -5.32
CA LEU A 107 35.58 -7.87 -5.13
C LEU A 107 34.30 -7.03 -5.19
N ALA A 108 34.27 -5.86 -4.54
CA ALA A 108 33.14 -4.93 -4.59
C ALA A 108 32.84 -4.50 -6.04
N ARG A 109 33.87 -4.10 -6.80
CA ARG A 109 33.74 -3.75 -8.22
C ARG A 109 33.23 -4.93 -9.05
N SER A 110 33.76 -6.13 -8.79
CA SER A 110 33.35 -7.35 -9.49
C SER A 110 31.91 -7.74 -9.21
N LEU A 111 31.49 -7.67 -7.94
CA LEU A 111 30.13 -7.95 -7.50
C LEU A 111 29.13 -6.95 -8.10
N ILE A 112 29.42 -5.64 -7.98
CA ILE A 112 28.60 -4.58 -8.58
C ILE A 112 28.49 -4.80 -10.09
N GLY A 113 29.61 -5.04 -10.76
CA GLY A 113 29.64 -5.30 -12.20
C GLY A 113 28.84 -6.55 -12.59
N ALA A 114 28.93 -7.63 -11.83
CA ALA A 114 28.21 -8.88 -12.10
C ALA A 114 26.70 -8.71 -11.90
N VAL A 115 26.27 -8.12 -10.79
CA VAL A 115 24.84 -7.94 -10.48
C VAL A 115 24.19 -6.94 -11.44
N THR A 116 24.85 -5.83 -11.77
CA THR A 116 24.29 -4.85 -12.72
C THR A 116 24.17 -5.41 -14.14
N ARG A 117 25.15 -6.19 -14.62
CA ARG A 117 25.05 -6.91 -15.89
C ARG A 117 23.93 -7.95 -15.88
N ARG A 118 23.80 -8.69 -14.78
CA ARG A 118 22.72 -9.66 -14.62
C ARG A 118 21.34 -9.00 -14.60
N ALA A 119 21.18 -7.87 -13.92
CA ALA A 119 19.95 -7.09 -13.93
C ALA A 119 19.62 -6.60 -15.35
N PHE A 120 20.61 -6.10 -16.09
CA PHE A 120 20.44 -5.68 -17.49
C PHE A 120 19.96 -6.83 -18.40
N GLU A 121 20.49 -8.04 -18.19
CA GLU A 121 20.11 -9.23 -18.97
C GLU A 121 18.74 -9.80 -18.57
N LYS A 122 18.48 -9.93 -17.26
CA LYS A 122 17.31 -10.67 -16.73
C LYS A 122 16.10 -9.78 -16.42
N ALA A 123 16.29 -8.48 -16.28
CA ALA A 123 15.24 -7.49 -16.08
C ALA A 123 15.54 -6.22 -16.90
N PRO A 124 15.50 -6.31 -18.24
CA PRO A 124 15.83 -5.17 -19.09
C PRO A 124 14.92 -3.98 -18.77
N GLY A 125 15.53 -2.80 -18.66
CA GLY A 125 14.87 -1.57 -18.22
C GLY A 125 14.91 -1.33 -16.69
N LEU A 126 15.21 -2.35 -15.86
CA LEU A 126 15.39 -2.16 -14.42
C LEU A 126 16.75 -1.50 -14.19
N ASP A 127 16.73 -0.32 -13.57
CA ASP A 127 17.94 0.44 -13.33
C ASP A 127 18.57 0.03 -11.99
N VAL A 128 19.68 -0.69 -12.03
CA VAL A 128 20.44 -1.07 -10.84
C VAL A 128 21.75 -0.29 -10.80
N THR A 129 22.03 0.33 -9.66
CA THR A 129 23.27 1.05 -9.37
C THR A 129 23.95 0.40 -8.17
N GLY A 130 25.27 0.30 -8.20
CA GLY A 130 26.06 -0.09 -7.04
C GLY A 130 27.18 0.91 -6.77
N VAL A 131 27.40 1.17 -5.49
CA VAL A 131 28.52 1.97 -4.98
C VAL A 131 29.17 1.25 -3.80
N PHE A 132 30.42 1.56 -3.52
CA PHE A 132 31.12 1.08 -2.34
C PHE A 132 32.01 2.18 -1.80
N ILE A 133 32.26 2.16 -0.49
CA ILE A 133 33.25 3.00 0.17
C ILE A 133 34.42 2.10 0.58
N PRO A 134 35.68 2.46 0.27
CA PRO A 134 36.85 1.71 0.75
C PRO A 134 37.07 1.96 2.24
N SER A 135 37.82 1.06 2.90
CA SER A 135 38.23 1.22 4.30
C SER A 135 39.27 2.34 4.49
N GLU A 136 40.03 2.69 3.44
CA GLU A 136 41.10 3.69 3.48
C GLU A 136 40.88 4.77 2.41
N ASP A 137 40.97 6.05 2.81
CA ASP A 137 41.07 7.18 1.89
C ASP A 137 42.51 7.37 1.38
N GLU A 138 42.69 7.85 0.14
CA GLU A 138 43.99 8.16 -0.48
C GLU A 138 44.84 9.20 0.29
N VAL A 139 44.29 9.84 1.34
CA VAL A 139 44.94 10.88 2.15
C VAL A 139 45.34 10.37 3.56
N GLY A 140 45.10 9.11 3.90
CA GLY A 140 45.49 8.56 5.22
C GLY A 140 44.73 9.17 6.42
N THR A 141 43.70 9.98 6.16
CA THR A 141 42.68 10.31 7.16
C THR A 141 41.66 9.20 7.16
N HIS A 142 41.73 8.33 8.16
CA HIS A 142 40.79 7.23 8.35
C HIS A 142 39.34 7.70 8.24
N ASN A 143 38.54 7.02 7.41
CA ASN A 143 37.08 7.13 7.41
C ASN A 143 36.43 6.52 8.67
N GLY A 144 37.22 6.28 9.73
CA GLY A 144 36.78 5.66 10.97
C GLY A 144 36.38 4.19 10.81
N MET A 145 36.90 3.48 9.81
CA MET A 145 36.72 2.04 9.62
C MET A 145 38.06 1.36 9.29
N THR A 146 38.54 0.55 10.22
CA THR A 146 39.48 -0.57 10.00
C THR A 146 38.69 -1.80 9.55
N ASP A 147 39.34 -2.78 8.93
CA ASP A 147 38.69 -4.02 8.46
C ASP A 147 37.91 -4.77 9.56
N ASP A 148 38.29 -4.56 10.82
CA ASP A 148 37.69 -5.14 12.03
C ASP A 148 36.53 -4.31 12.64
N GLU A 149 36.29 -3.07 12.20
CA GLU A 149 35.30 -2.18 12.84
C GLU A 149 33.85 -2.55 12.50
N ALA A 150 32.96 -2.44 13.48
CA ALA A 150 31.54 -2.73 13.37
C ALA A 150 30.84 -1.76 12.40
N VAL A 151 29.74 -2.19 11.76
CA VAL A 151 28.90 -1.28 10.97
C VAL A 151 28.37 -0.15 11.87
N THR A 152 28.50 1.10 11.45
CA THR A 152 28.05 2.29 12.18
C THR A 152 27.07 3.14 11.37
N GLN A 153 26.33 4.05 12.02
CA GLN A 153 25.50 5.01 11.30
C GLN A 153 26.34 5.91 10.37
N ASP A 154 27.51 6.36 10.80
CA ASP A 154 28.41 7.20 9.99
C ASP A 154 28.85 6.49 8.70
N SER A 155 29.13 5.18 8.78
CA SER A 155 29.47 4.38 7.59
C SER A 155 28.32 4.27 6.59
N LEU A 156 27.07 4.18 7.08
CA LEU A 156 25.88 4.15 6.23
C LEU A 156 25.60 5.53 5.63
N ASP A 157 25.79 6.60 6.40
CA ASP A 157 25.64 7.97 5.91
C ASP A 157 26.69 8.31 4.84
N ALA A 158 27.93 7.87 5.01
CA ALA A 158 28.99 8.01 4.00
C ALA A 158 28.65 7.26 2.70
N LEU A 159 28.17 6.02 2.83
CA LEU A 159 27.73 5.20 1.71
C LEU A 159 26.52 5.80 0.97
N ASP A 160 25.55 6.37 1.69
CA ASP A 160 24.41 7.07 1.10
C ASP A 160 24.82 8.39 0.43
N ARG A 161 25.79 9.13 0.97
CA ARG A 161 26.38 10.32 0.32
C ARG A 161 27.05 9.95 -1.01
N GLU A 162 27.85 8.89 -1.02
CA GLU A 162 28.52 8.40 -2.23
C GLU A 162 27.49 7.98 -3.29
N PHE A 163 26.44 7.28 -2.88
CA PHE A 163 25.35 6.90 -3.78
C PHE A 163 24.62 8.10 -4.37
N ASN A 164 24.31 9.10 -3.55
CA ASN A 164 23.64 10.32 -4.01
C ASN A 164 24.55 11.12 -4.97
N ALA A 165 25.85 11.23 -4.66
CA ALA A 165 26.83 11.87 -5.54
C ALA A 165 26.93 11.16 -6.89
N TYR A 166 26.99 9.82 -6.91
CA TYR A 166 26.98 9.05 -8.14
C TYR A 166 25.66 9.23 -8.90
N SER A 167 24.51 9.14 -8.21
CA SER A 167 23.17 9.24 -8.81
C SER A 167 22.93 10.60 -9.48
N LEU A 168 23.39 11.69 -8.87
CA LEU A 168 23.28 13.04 -9.44
C LEU A 168 24.14 13.25 -10.69
N ASN A 169 25.31 12.62 -10.75
CA ASN A 169 26.27 12.76 -11.86
C ASN A 169 26.07 11.73 -12.98
N ARG A 170 25.19 10.75 -12.76
CA ARG A 170 24.97 9.66 -13.70
C ARG A 170 24.13 10.12 -14.89
N PRO A 171 24.59 9.91 -16.14
CA PRO A 171 23.78 10.22 -17.30
C PRO A 171 22.47 9.40 -17.33
N PRO A 172 21.36 9.99 -17.78
CA PRO A 172 20.09 9.28 -17.90
C PRO A 172 20.22 8.07 -18.83
N ALA A 173 19.37 7.06 -18.64
CA ALA A 173 19.45 5.80 -19.40
C ALA A 173 19.48 6.01 -20.92
N ALA A 174 18.69 6.95 -21.45
CA ALA A 174 18.66 7.29 -22.87
C ALA A 174 20.00 7.84 -23.40
N ALA A 175 20.79 8.52 -22.55
CA ALA A 175 22.13 8.99 -22.92
C ALA A 175 23.18 7.88 -22.83
N ARG A 176 22.98 6.90 -21.94
CA ARG A 176 23.88 5.73 -21.78
C ARG A 176 23.67 4.67 -22.86
N PHE A 177 22.46 4.57 -23.39
CA PHE A 177 22.05 3.55 -24.37
C PHE A 177 21.40 4.23 -25.58
N PRO A 178 22.19 4.87 -26.47
CA PRO A 178 21.66 5.53 -27.65
C PRO A 178 20.96 4.51 -28.57
N GLN A 179 19.77 4.85 -29.04
CA GLN A 179 19.00 4.02 -29.95
C GLN A 179 19.39 4.28 -31.40
N LEU A 180 19.42 3.21 -32.20
CA LEU A 180 19.63 3.32 -33.64
C LEU A 180 18.31 3.73 -34.32
N PRO A 181 18.30 4.76 -35.18
CA PRO A 181 17.08 5.36 -35.72
C PRO A 181 16.33 4.49 -36.74
N PHE A 182 16.91 3.37 -37.16
CA PHE A 182 16.38 2.48 -38.20
C PHE A 182 15.78 1.17 -37.65
N LEU A 183 15.71 1.00 -36.34
CA LEU A 183 15.06 -0.16 -35.72
C LEU A 183 13.55 0.06 -35.67
N GLU A 184 12.79 -0.99 -35.98
CA GLU A 184 11.34 -1.00 -35.82
C GLU A 184 10.98 -0.72 -34.36
N ARG A 185 10.06 0.22 -34.12
CA ARG A 185 9.65 0.57 -32.77
C ARG A 185 8.65 -0.44 -32.24
N ALA A 186 8.72 -0.71 -30.94
CA ALA A 186 7.71 -1.51 -30.27
C ALA A 186 6.38 -0.74 -30.19
N LYS A 187 5.26 -1.47 -30.17
CA LYS A 187 3.92 -0.90 -29.96
C LYS A 187 3.70 -0.44 -28.52
N ASP A 188 4.39 -1.04 -27.55
CA ASP A 188 4.24 -0.76 -26.12
C ASP A 188 5.14 0.36 -25.59
N SER A 189 6.21 0.73 -26.30
CA SER A 189 7.18 1.70 -25.80
C SER A 189 8.02 2.31 -26.92
N ALA A 190 8.78 3.37 -26.60
CA ALA A 190 9.75 3.96 -27.51
C ALA A 190 11.01 3.08 -27.73
N LEU A 191 11.05 1.86 -27.19
CA LEU A 191 12.15 0.92 -27.37
C LEU A 191 11.98 0.15 -28.69
N PRO A 192 13.07 -0.41 -29.25
CA PRO A 192 12.96 -1.25 -30.44
C PRO A 192 12.16 -2.53 -30.13
N ALA A 193 11.37 -2.96 -31.11
CA ALA A 193 10.68 -4.23 -31.08
C ALA A 193 11.70 -5.38 -31.14
N VAL A 194 11.41 -6.47 -30.43
CA VAL A 194 12.24 -7.68 -30.46
C VAL A 194 11.39 -8.91 -30.78
N VAL A 195 12.03 -9.95 -31.30
CA VAL A 195 11.40 -11.25 -31.53
C VAL A 195 10.88 -11.86 -30.22
N PRO A 196 9.88 -12.76 -30.27
CA PRO A 196 9.41 -13.50 -29.09
C PRO A 196 10.56 -14.22 -28.37
N LEU A 197 10.44 -14.36 -27.05
CA LEU A 197 11.40 -15.16 -26.27
C LEU A 197 11.38 -16.60 -26.77
N SER A 198 12.56 -17.23 -26.83
CA SER A 198 12.65 -18.63 -27.20
C SER A 198 12.06 -19.53 -26.11
N ASP A 199 11.76 -20.79 -26.47
CA ASP A 199 11.34 -21.80 -25.48
C ASP A 199 12.44 -22.01 -24.43
N GLN A 200 13.71 -21.87 -24.81
CA GLN A 200 14.84 -21.96 -23.88
C GLN A 200 14.82 -20.81 -22.86
N ASP A 201 14.58 -19.58 -23.29
CA ASP A 201 14.48 -18.42 -22.38
C ASP A 201 13.29 -18.55 -21.43
N SER A 202 12.15 -19.00 -21.97
CA SER A 202 10.92 -19.24 -21.22
C SER A 202 11.12 -20.33 -20.16
N ASN A 203 11.73 -21.46 -20.54
CA ASN A 203 12.06 -22.54 -19.62
C ASN A 203 13.08 -22.10 -18.56
N ALA A 204 14.07 -21.27 -18.91
CA ALA A 204 15.03 -20.75 -17.94
C ALA A 204 14.34 -19.89 -16.85
N ILE A 205 13.34 -19.09 -17.24
CA ILE A 205 12.51 -18.31 -16.30
C ILE A 205 11.70 -19.24 -15.38
N ILE A 206 11.05 -20.25 -15.95
CA ILE A 206 10.25 -21.23 -15.19
C ILE A 206 11.13 -22.01 -14.21
N GLU A 207 12.29 -22.51 -14.64
CA GLU A 207 13.23 -23.22 -13.78
C GLU A 207 13.82 -22.31 -12.70
N TYR A 208 14.08 -21.04 -13.00
CA TYR A 208 14.48 -20.08 -11.97
C TYR A 208 13.36 -19.83 -10.95
N ALA A 209 12.10 -19.70 -11.39
CA ALA A 209 10.97 -19.57 -10.47
C ALA A 209 10.82 -20.80 -9.55
N LYS A 210 10.99 -22.01 -10.08
CA LYS A 210 11.00 -23.25 -9.28
C LYS A 210 12.13 -23.28 -8.24
N ARG A 211 13.33 -22.80 -8.60
CA ARG A 211 14.45 -22.65 -7.66
C ARG A 211 14.17 -21.66 -6.53
N LEU A 212 13.27 -20.71 -6.75
CA LEU A 212 12.78 -19.79 -5.73
C LEU A 212 11.60 -20.37 -4.92
N GLU A 213 11.33 -21.68 -5.06
CA GLU A 213 10.24 -22.40 -4.39
C GLU A 213 8.85 -21.85 -4.70
N ILE A 214 8.72 -21.20 -5.87
CA ILE A 214 7.42 -20.77 -6.38
C ILE A 214 6.71 -22.00 -6.93
N THR A 215 5.51 -22.25 -6.45
CA THR A 215 4.62 -23.34 -6.86
C THR A 215 3.30 -22.75 -7.34
N PRO A 216 2.67 -23.35 -8.36
CA PRO A 216 1.34 -22.92 -8.77
C PRO A 216 0.34 -23.22 -7.65
N PRO A 217 -0.76 -22.46 -7.56
CA PRO A 217 -1.83 -22.76 -6.62
C PRO A 217 -2.46 -24.12 -6.94
N ASP A 218 -2.97 -24.78 -5.90
CA ASP A 218 -3.64 -26.08 -6.03
C ASP A 218 -4.81 -25.97 -7.04
N PRO A 219 -4.95 -26.92 -7.97
CA PRO A 219 -6.08 -26.93 -8.88
C PRO A 219 -7.39 -27.05 -8.08
N LYS A 220 -8.42 -26.29 -8.47
CA LYS A 220 -9.78 -26.52 -7.94
C LYS A 220 -10.18 -27.97 -8.21
N THR A 221 -10.83 -28.60 -7.24
CA THR A 221 -11.60 -29.83 -7.46
C THR A 221 -12.49 -29.61 -8.70
N ASP A 222 -12.37 -30.50 -9.70
CA ASP A 222 -13.04 -30.46 -11.01
C ASP A 222 -12.54 -29.47 -12.09
N SER A 223 -11.41 -28.78 -11.89
CA SER A 223 -10.83 -27.91 -12.92
C SER A 223 -9.98 -28.69 -13.95
N LYS A 224 -10.35 -28.61 -15.24
CA LYS A 224 -9.53 -29.08 -16.38
C LYS A 224 -8.36 -28.15 -16.72
N THR A 225 -8.22 -27.02 -16.03
CA THR A 225 -7.17 -26.02 -16.29
C THR A 225 -5.84 -26.51 -15.71
N LYS A 226 -4.80 -26.60 -16.54
CA LYS A 226 -3.46 -27.02 -16.08
C LYS A 226 -3.00 -26.10 -14.94
N ALA A 227 -2.77 -26.65 -13.75
CA ALA A 227 -2.06 -25.98 -12.68
C ALA A 227 -0.55 -26.11 -12.97
N GLY A 228 0.08 -25.00 -13.36
CA GLY A 228 1.47 -24.99 -13.80
C GLY A 228 2.08 -23.60 -13.73
N ILE A 229 3.40 -23.58 -13.71
CA ILE A 229 4.21 -22.38 -13.98
C ILE A 229 4.57 -22.47 -15.46
N TRP A 230 4.08 -21.53 -16.24
CA TRP A 230 4.44 -21.35 -17.64
C TRP A 230 4.77 -19.89 -17.89
N ALA A 231 5.65 -19.63 -18.85
CA ALA A 231 5.89 -18.28 -19.32
C ALA A 231 4.70 -17.85 -20.18
N GLN A 232 4.22 -16.62 -19.98
CA GLN A 232 3.08 -16.09 -20.71
C GLN A 232 3.35 -15.96 -22.23
N THR A 233 4.62 -15.97 -22.63
CA THR A 233 5.07 -15.87 -24.02
C THR A 233 4.50 -16.93 -24.95
N ASP A 234 4.12 -18.10 -24.44
CA ASP A 234 3.44 -19.15 -25.23
C ASP A 234 2.08 -18.68 -25.79
N ARG A 235 1.45 -17.67 -25.14
CA ARG A 235 0.21 -17.01 -25.60
C ARG A 235 0.51 -15.81 -26.52
N ASP A 236 1.61 -15.09 -26.30
CA ASP A 236 2.05 -13.94 -27.12
C ASP A 236 2.71 -14.35 -28.45
N GLN A 237 3.01 -15.65 -28.66
CA GLN A 237 3.67 -16.16 -29.88
C GLN A 237 2.74 -16.22 -31.10
N LYS A 238 1.43 -16.06 -30.93
CA LYS A 238 0.47 -16.11 -32.04
C LYS A 238 -0.55 -14.98 -31.86
N THR A 239 -0.43 -13.92 -32.69
CA THR A 239 -1.42 -13.45 -33.71
C THR A 239 -1.17 -12.02 -34.20
N ASP A 240 -1.48 -11.62 -35.45
CA ASP A 240 -2.60 -11.95 -36.37
C ASP A 240 -2.11 -12.64 -37.67
N GLU A 241 -2.99 -12.83 -38.67
CA GLU A 241 -2.66 -13.37 -40.01
C GLU A 241 -1.25 -12.93 -40.48
N GLU A 242 -0.26 -13.84 -40.36
CA GLU A 242 1.16 -13.69 -40.75
C GLU A 242 2.10 -12.73 -39.95
N GLY A 243 1.70 -12.13 -38.81
CA GLY A 243 2.52 -11.10 -38.12
C GLY A 243 3.07 -11.44 -36.72
N ILE A 244 4.35 -11.11 -36.44
CA ILE A 244 4.93 -11.08 -35.08
C ILE A 244 4.47 -9.81 -34.35
N THR A 245 3.86 -9.92 -33.17
CA THR A 245 3.51 -8.74 -32.35
C THR A 245 4.77 -7.98 -31.94
N LEU A 246 4.84 -6.68 -32.26
CA LEU A 246 6.02 -5.85 -32.05
C LEU A 246 6.11 -5.35 -30.61
N TYR A 247 6.59 -6.18 -29.69
CA TYR A 247 6.84 -5.80 -28.30
C TYR A 247 8.31 -5.54 -28.00
N SER A 248 8.57 -4.65 -27.05
CA SER A 248 9.90 -4.38 -26.52
C SER A 248 10.41 -5.55 -25.66
N LEU A 249 11.73 -5.66 -25.51
CA LEU A 249 12.32 -6.70 -24.66
C LEU A 249 11.85 -6.60 -23.20
N PRO A 250 11.81 -5.40 -22.56
CA PRO A 250 11.23 -5.27 -21.21
C PRO A 250 9.80 -5.79 -21.11
N SER A 251 8.91 -5.45 -22.04
CA SER A 251 7.53 -5.93 -22.03
C SER A 251 7.46 -7.46 -22.08
N ARG A 252 8.21 -8.10 -23.00
CA ARG A 252 8.24 -9.57 -23.11
C ARG A 252 8.73 -10.26 -21.85
N VAL A 253 9.81 -9.75 -21.24
CA VAL A 253 10.37 -10.37 -20.02
C VAL A 253 9.43 -10.16 -18.82
N LYS A 254 8.79 -8.99 -18.70
CA LYS A 254 7.77 -8.74 -17.66
C LYS A 254 6.59 -9.71 -17.78
N ARG A 255 6.05 -9.91 -18.98
CA ARG A 255 4.98 -10.89 -19.24
C ARG A 255 5.41 -12.31 -18.89
N ALA A 256 6.62 -12.71 -19.29
CA ALA A 256 7.15 -14.04 -18.96
C ALA A 256 7.19 -14.31 -17.44
N TRP A 257 7.47 -13.27 -16.63
CA TRP A 257 7.46 -13.35 -15.17
C TRP A 257 6.08 -13.25 -14.51
N ALA A 258 5.07 -12.69 -15.19
CA ALA A 258 3.78 -12.32 -14.59
C ALA A 258 3.09 -13.48 -13.87
N ARG A 259 3.11 -14.69 -14.45
CA ARG A 259 2.47 -15.87 -13.84
C ARG A 259 3.20 -16.32 -12.59
N SER A 260 4.53 -16.43 -12.64
CA SER A 260 5.36 -16.80 -11.47
C SER A 260 5.23 -15.77 -10.35
N ALA A 261 5.22 -14.49 -10.71
CA ALA A 261 5.00 -13.38 -9.79
C ALA A 261 3.65 -13.51 -9.09
N ARG A 262 2.56 -13.77 -9.84
CA ARG A 262 1.23 -13.96 -9.25
C ARG A 262 1.15 -15.19 -8.35
N CYS A 263 1.76 -16.31 -8.74
CA CYS A 263 1.87 -17.49 -7.88
C CYS A 263 2.58 -17.16 -6.56
N SER A 264 3.69 -16.42 -6.61
CA SER A 264 4.42 -15.98 -5.42
C SER A 264 3.55 -15.13 -4.48
N GLN A 265 2.74 -14.22 -5.02
CA GLN A 265 1.82 -13.40 -4.22
C GLN A 265 0.75 -14.26 -3.52
N ILE A 266 0.15 -15.21 -4.26
CA ILE A 266 -0.87 -16.11 -3.72
C ILE A 266 -0.27 -17.02 -2.63
N GLN A 267 0.90 -17.61 -2.88
CA GLN A 267 1.60 -18.44 -1.90
C GLN A 267 1.91 -17.67 -0.61
N GLN A 268 2.29 -16.40 -0.73
CA GLN A 268 2.59 -15.55 0.42
C GLN A 268 1.37 -15.27 1.30
N VAL A 269 0.20 -15.09 0.69
CA VAL A 269 -1.08 -14.93 1.39
C VAL A 269 -1.54 -16.27 1.98
N ALA A 270 -1.34 -17.36 1.24
CA ALA A 270 -1.72 -18.73 1.63
C ALA A 270 -1.02 -19.24 2.90
N ARG A 271 0.09 -18.62 3.32
CA ARG A 271 0.76 -18.91 4.61
C ARG A 271 -0.09 -18.55 5.83
N TYR A 272 -0.98 -17.57 5.72
CA TYR A 272 -1.85 -17.12 6.82
C TYR A 272 -3.24 -17.71 6.69
N TRP A 273 -3.82 -17.60 5.49
CA TRP A 273 -5.17 -18.08 5.24
C TRP A 273 -5.27 -18.65 3.84
N LYS A 274 -5.99 -19.76 3.72
CA LYS A 274 -6.41 -20.27 2.43
C LYS A 274 -7.82 -19.76 2.18
N SER A 275 -8.05 -19.15 1.02
CA SER A 275 -9.40 -19.03 0.47
C SER A 275 -10.02 -20.43 0.46
N GLY A 276 -11.24 -20.60 0.96
CA GLY A 276 -11.92 -21.91 1.04
C GLY A 276 -12.10 -22.59 -0.33
N GLU A 277 -13.33 -22.90 -0.74
CA GLU A 277 -13.58 -23.52 -2.06
C GLU A 277 -13.24 -22.58 -3.25
N THR A 278 -12.98 -21.31 -3.00
CA THR A 278 -12.79 -20.24 -3.98
C THR A 278 -11.33 -19.88 -4.19
N ALA A 279 -10.61 -20.65 -5.02
CA ALA A 279 -9.21 -20.36 -5.34
C ALA A 279 -9.01 -18.90 -5.85
N LEU A 280 -8.06 -18.18 -5.24
CA LEU A 280 -7.67 -16.83 -5.63
C LEU A 280 -7.33 -16.75 -7.13
N PRO A 281 -7.71 -15.66 -7.84
CA PRO A 281 -7.42 -15.52 -9.26
C PRO A 281 -5.90 -15.55 -9.50
N ALA A 282 -5.45 -16.60 -10.18
CA ALA A 282 -4.04 -16.89 -10.37
C ALA A 282 -3.51 -16.48 -11.75
N ASP A 283 -4.38 -16.37 -12.76
CA ASP A 283 -3.98 -16.05 -14.13
C ASP A 283 -3.91 -14.52 -14.31
N PRO A 284 -2.71 -13.95 -14.61
CA PRO A 284 -2.58 -12.52 -14.87
C PRO A 284 -3.45 -12.03 -16.03
N ASP A 285 -3.77 -12.86 -17.03
CA ASP A 285 -4.65 -12.46 -18.14
C ASP A 285 -6.09 -12.33 -17.69
N ASP A 286 -6.57 -13.25 -16.85
CA ASP A 286 -7.91 -13.16 -16.30
C ASP A 286 -8.04 -11.95 -15.37
N LEU A 287 -7.00 -11.66 -14.58
CA LEU A 287 -6.92 -10.44 -13.78
C LEU A 287 -6.94 -9.20 -14.67
N GLU A 288 -6.11 -9.16 -15.72
CA GLU A 288 -6.10 -8.03 -16.64
C GLU A 288 -7.46 -7.81 -17.28
N ARG A 289 -8.15 -8.87 -17.76
CA ARG A 289 -9.52 -8.76 -18.32
C ARG A 289 -10.55 -8.24 -17.31
N LEU A 290 -10.37 -8.55 -16.03
CA LEU A 290 -11.24 -8.04 -14.96
C LEU A 290 -11.01 -6.55 -14.71
N PHE A 291 -9.74 -6.11 -14.71
CA PHE A 291 -9.33 -4.76 -14.34
C PHE A 291 -9.22 -3.78 -15.50
N GLN A 292 -9.08 -4.26 -16.74
CA GLN A 292 -8.74 -3.47 -17.93
C GLN A 292 -9.44 -4.03 -19.16
N ASP A 293 -9.77 -3.18 -20.14
CA ASP A 293 -10.12 -3.65 -21.48
C ASP A 293 -8.86 -4.16 -22.21
N GLY A 294 -8.88 -5.41 -22.64
CA GLY A 294 -7.89 -5.94 -23.57
C GLY A 294 -8.00 -5.25 -24.93
N GLU A 295 -6.92 -5.25 -25.72
CA GLU A 295 -7.15 -5.33 -27.17
C GLU A 295 -7.96 -6.61 -27.40
N SER A 296 -8.99 -6.55 -28.25
CA SER A 296 -9.78 -7.75 -28.56
C SER A 296 -8.87 -8.76 -29.26
N ASP A 297 -8.23 -9.63 -28.50
CA ASP A 297 -7.59 -10.80 -29.08
C ASP A 297 -8.73 -11.63 -29.68
N ASP A 298 -8.79 -11.71 -31.00
CA ASP A 298 -9.78 -12.48 -31.78
C ASP A 298 -9.57 -14.01 -31.62
N PHE A 299 -8.97 -14.42 -30.49
CA PHE A 299 -8.56 -15.77 -30.17
C PHE A 299 -9.68 -16.52 -29.48
N GLY A 300 -10.36 -17.34 -30.30
CA GLY A 300 -11.35 -18.34 -29.93
C GLY A 300 -11.16 -18.91 -28.52
N SER A 301 -12.04 -18.44 -27.65
CA SER A 301 -12.34 -18.85 -26.28
C SER A 301 -12.10 -20.34 -25.97
N ARG A 302 -11.32 -20.61 -24.92
CA ARG A 302 -11.73 -21.66 -23.97
C ARG A 302 -12.78 -21.03 -23.07
N ASN A 303 -14.02 -21.51 -23.17
CA ASN A 303 -15.11 -21.24 -22.25
C ASN A 303 -14.72 -21.65 -20.82
N THR A 304 -13.95 -20.82 -20.13
CA THR A 304 -14.05 -20.71 -18.68
C THR A 304 -15.24 -19.78 -18.44
N LYS A 305 -16.10 -20.11 -17.48
CA LYS A 305 -17.14 -19.20 -16.99
C LYS A 305 -16.43 -18.00 -16.34
N SER A 306 -15.87 -17.09 -17.15
CA SER A 306 -15.15 -15.93 -16.66
C SER A 306 -16.15 -15.00 -15.97
N SER A 307 -15.82 -14.57 -14.76
CA SER A 307 -16.56 -13.51 -14.07
C SER A 307 -16.69 -12.28 -14.98
N ALA A 308 -17.84 -11.61 -14.90
CA ALA A 308 -18.07 -10.38 -15.64
C ALA A 308 -16.98 -9.35 -15.32
N PRO A 309 -16.57 -8.51 -16.28
CA PRO A 309 -15.60 -7.44 -16.04
C PRO A 309 -16.08 -6.49 -14.94
N LEU A 310 -15.14 -5.88 -14.21
CA LEU A 310 -15.46 -4.90 -13.17
C LEU A 310 -15.97 -3.59 -13.79
N SER A 311 -16.93 -2.94 -13.14
CA SER A 311 -17.36 -1.59 -13.52
C SER A 311 -16.36 -0.53 -13.04
N THR A 312 -15.84 -0.70 -11.83
CA THR A 312 -14.91 0.21 -11.16
C THR A 312 -13.71 -0.54 -10.60
N ILE A 313 -12.57 0.14 -10.57
CA ILE A 313 -11.32 -0.35 -10.01
C ILE A 313 -10.85 0.62 -8.93
N GLY A 314 -10.25 0.09 -7.87
CA GLY A 314 -9.60 0.87 -6.84
C GLY A 314 -8.09 0.73 -6.93
N VAL A 315 -7.41 1.87 -7.07
CA VAL A 315 -5.95 1.98 -6.89
C VAL A 315 -5.70 2.48 -5.48
N ILE A 316 -5.05 1.65 -4.68
CA ILE A 316 -4.77 1.90 -3.27
C ILE A 316 -3.27 2.12 -3.14
N HIS A 317 -2.88 3.24 -2.54
CA HIS A 317 -1.50 3.52 -2.17
C HIS A 317 -1.42 3.74 -0.66
N ILE A 318 -0.45 3.13 0.01
CA ILE A 318 -0.28 3.20 1.46
C ILE A 318 1.19 3.42 1.77
N ASP A 319 1.48 4.36 2.67
CA ASP A 319 2.84 4.67 3.11
C ASP A 319 2.94 4.74 4.64
N GLY A 320 3.96 4.05 5.19
CA GLY A 320 4.28 4.04 6.60
C GLY A 320 4.72 5.40 7.15
N ASN A 321 3.98 5.90 8.14
CA ASN A 321 4.35 7.09 8.87
C ASN A 321 5.53 6.79 9.82
N GLY A 322 6.68 7.37 9.51
CA GLY A 322 7.82 7.39 10.42
C GLY A 322 8.91 6.37 10.13
N VAL A 323 8.68 5.39 9.24
CA VAL A 323 9.74 4.44 8.81
C VAL A 323 10.93 5.20 8.24
N GLY A 324 10.72 6.17 7.34
CA GLY A 324 11.79 7.05 6.87
C GLY A 324 12.49 7.88 7.95
N THR A 325 11.82 8.19 9.07
CA THR A 325 12.44 8.84 10.24
C THR A 325 13.34 7.85 10.99
N VAL A 326 12.89 6.61 11.16
CA VAL A 326 13.69 5.53 11.75
C VAL A 326 14.96 5.31 10.93
N THR A 327 14.86 5.23 9.60
CA THR A 327 16.01 5.02 8.72
C THR A 327 17.03 6.16 8.79
N ARG A 328 16.60 7.39 9.08
CA ARG A 328 17.48 8.55 9.27
C ARG A 328 18.13 8.60 10.66
N ASN A 329 17.49 7.99 11.66
CA ASN A 329 17.92 8.01 13.06
C ASN A 329 18.18 6.58 13.58
N LEU A 330 18.84 5.74 12.77
CA LEU A 330 19.04 4.32 13.07
C LEU A 330 19.77 4.09 14.40
N HIS A 331 20.72 4.96 14.77
CA HIS A 331 21.42 4.84 16.06
C HIS A 331 20.50 5.12 17.25
N SER A 332 19.60 6.11 17.17
CA SER A 332 18.59 6.34 18.22
C SER A 332 17.60 5.18 18.29
N ALA A 333 17.19 4.64 17.14
CA ALA A 333 16.34 3.45 17.07
C ALA A 333 17.00 2.20 17.66
N PHE A 334 18.28 2.00 17.37
CA PHE A 334 19.07 0.94 17.98
C PHE A 334 19.11 1.08 19.49
N ARG A 335 19.42 2.27 20.02
CA ARG A 335 19.42 2.52 21.47
C ARG A 335 18.07 2.25 22.10
N ALA A 336 16.97 2.78 21.54
CA ALA A 336 15.62 2.57 22.06
C ALA A 336 15.25 1.06 22.15
N VAL A 337 15.66 0.28 21.16
CA VAL A 337 15.41 -1.17 21.13
C VAL A 337 16.32 -1.95 22.08
N MET A 338 17.60 -1.60 22.17
CA MET A 338 18.54 -2.32 23.02
C MET A 338 18.37 -1.99 24.51
N GLU A 339 18.07 -0.73 24.85
CA GLU A 339 17.84 -0.29 26.23
C GLU A 339 16.54 -0.86 26.83
N SER A 340 15.54 -1.13 25.99
CA SER A 340 14.31 -1.81 26.41
C SER A 340 14.48 -3.32 26.59
N GLY A 341 15.65 -3.89 26.26
CA GLY A 341 15.99 -5.30 26.46
C GLY A 341 15.22 -6.27 25.55
N GLY A 342 14.43 -5.78 24.58
CA GLY A 342 13.51 -6.58 23.78
C GLY A 342 12.39 -7.28 24.58
N GLU A 343 12.37 -7.10 25.90
CA GLU A 343 11.35 -7.65 26.79
C GLU A 343 10.19 -6.65 26.93
N ALA A 344 8.97 -7.17 26.86
CA ALA A 344 7.78 -6.34 27.02
C ALA A 344 7.77 -5.72 28.44
N PRO A 345 7.48 -4.42 28.61
CA PRO A 345 7.48 -3.76 29.92
C PRO A 345 6.54 -4.45 30.92
N GLU A 346 6.76 -4.32 32.23
CA GLU A 346 6.01 -5.07 33.26
C GLU A 346 4.47 -4.92 33.21
N ARG A 347 3.94 -3.84 32.61
CA ARG A 347 2.49 -3.73 32.31
C ARG A 347 1.98 -4.85 31.37
N ASP A 348 2.85 -5.38 30.50
CA ASP A 348 2.59 -6.43 29.53
C ASP A 348 2.76 -7.86 30.09
N LYS A 349 3.13 -8.05 31.37
CA LYS A 349 3.12 -9.39 32.01
C LYS A 349 1.70 -9.95 32.17
N LYS A 350 0.66 -9.10 32.06
CA LYS A 350 -0.71 -9.51 31.70
C LYS A 350 -0.88 -9.37 30.19
N GLN A 351 -0.14 -10.17 29.43
CA GLN A 351 -0.26 -10.11 27.97
C GLN A 351 -1.66 -10.56 27.60
N ASP A 352 -2.42 -9.70 26.94
CA ASP A 352 -3.68 -10.13 26.33
C ASP A 352 -3.37 -11.29 25.36
N GLN A 353 -4.19 -12.35 25.42
CA GLN A 353 -4.08 -13.54 24.59
C GLN A 353 -3.95 -13.17 23.11
N ARG A 354 -4.64 -12.09 22.69
CA ARG A 354 -4.55 -11.54 21.35
C ARG A 354 -3.13 -11.08 20.98
N THR A 355 -2.48 -10.31 21.83
CA THR A 355 -1.10 -9.83 21.58
C THR A 355 -0.12 -11.00 21.51
N ALA A 356 -0.31 -12.04 22.34
CA ALA A 356 0.50 -13.26 22.26
C ALA A 356 0.30 -14.01 20.94
N GLN A 357 -0.94 -14.14 20.48
CA GLN A 357 -1.27 -14.76 19.20
C GLN A 357 -0.67 -13.98 18.01
N LEU A 358 -0.77 -12.64 18.01
CA LEU A 358 -0.17 -11.80 16.97
C LEU A 358 1.35 -11.95 16.92
N ARG A 359 2.02 -11.98 18.07
CA ARG A 359 3.48 -12.21 18.13
C ARG A 359 3.86 -13.57 17.56
N HIS A 360 3.13 -14.63 17.91
CA HIS A 360 3.37 -15.97 17.37
C HIS A 360 3.18 -16.01 15.85
N GLN A 361 2.12 -15.38 15.34
CA GLN A 361 1.88 -15.25 13.89
C GLN A 361 3.02 -14.51 13.19
N LEU A 362 3.48 -13.39 13.75
CA LEU A 362 4.60 -12.62 13.19
C LEU A 362 5.89 -13.43 13.14
N GLU A 363 6.21 -14.16 14.20
CA GLU A 363 7.42 -14.99 14.24
C GLU A 363 7.39 -16.11 13.20
N SER A 364 6.21 -16.69 12.92
CA SER A 364 6.02 -17.67 11.84
C SER A 364 6.20 -17.08 10.42
N TYR A 365 5.91 -15.78 10.26
CA TYR A 365 6.02 -15.06 9.00
C TYR A 365 7.43 -14.52 8.74
N ARG A 366 8.17 -14.27 9.82
CA ARG A 366 9.48 -13.64 9.80
C ARG A 366 10.55 -14.60 9.27
N LYS A 367 11.43 -14.08 8.44
CA LYS A 367 12.65 -14.81 8.04
C LYS A 367 13.67 -14.75 9.18
N PRO A 368 14.41 -15.84 9.44
CA PRO A 368 15.43 -15.85 10.47
C PRO A 368 16.53 -14.84 10.13
N ASN A 369 17.03 -14.15 11.15
CA ASN A 369 18.15 -13.24 11.01
C ASN A 369 19.45 -14.04 10.89
N PRO A 370 20.18 -13.97 9.75
CA PRO A 370 21.41 -14.73 9.56
C PRO A 370 22.59 -14.14 10.35
N VAL A 371 22.49 -12.90 10.83
CA VAL A 371 23.49 -12.27 11.69
C VAL A 371 23.28 -12.80 13.11
N THR A 372 24.36 -13.15 13.80
CA THR A 372 24.31 -13.50 15.23
C THR A 372 24.42 -12.24 16.08
N SER A 373 23.55 -12.09 17.08
CA SER A 373 23.65 -11.00 18.05
C SER A 373 24.90 -11.20 18.91
N SER A 374 25.93 -10.41 18.64
CA SER A 374 27.18 -10.31 19.40
C SER A 374 27.51 -8.85 19.58
N GLU A 375 28.33 -8.49 20.58
CA GLU A 375 28.69 -7.09 20.83
C GLU A 375 29.24 -6.40 19.57
N ALA A 376 30.09 -7.09 18.81
CA ALA A 376 30.71 -6.58 17.58
C ALA A 376 29.73 -6.39 16.39
N HIS A 377 28.61 -7.13 16.35
CA HIS A 377 27.64 -7.07 15.24
C HIS A 377 26.24 -6.63 15.68
N SER A 378 26.08 -6.10 16.89
CA SER A 378 24.78 -5.74 17.48
C SER A 378 23.99 -4.74 16.62
N PHE A 379 24.65 -3.71 16.08
CA PHE A 379 24.01 -2.73 15.19
C PHE A 379 23.60 -3.33 13.84
N GLN A 380 24.47 -4.15 13.24
CA GLN A 380 24.19 -4.87 11.99
C GLN A 380 23.03 -5.87 12.16
N TRP A 381 23.05 -6.62 13.27
CA TRP A 381 21.98 -7.52 13.66
C TRP A 381 20.66 -6.79 13.75
N PHE A 382 20.63 -5.64 14.45
CA PHE A 382 19.46 -4.80 14.60
C PHE A 382 18.88 -4.33 13.26
N ILE A 383 19.69 -3.86 12.32
CA ILE A 383 19.21 -3.43 10.99
C ILE A 383 18.52 -4.59 10.27
N MET A 384 19.17 -5.76 10.23
CA MET A 384 18.58 -6.96 9.62
C MET A 384 17.29 -7.40 10.33
N GLU A 385 17.27 -7.30 11.65
CA GLU A 385 16.15 -7.68 12.50
C GLU A 385 14.90 -6.85 12.21
N ILE A 386 15.04 -5.51 12.22
CA ILE A 386 13.95 -4.58 11.93
C ILE A 386 13.43 -4.77 10.51
N ASN A 387 14.32 -4.95 9.53
CA ASN A 387 13.92 -5.19 8.14
C ASN A 387 13.07 -6.45 7.97
N TYR A 388 13.45 -7.56 8.61
CA TYR A 388 12.67 -8.80 8.53
C TYR A 388 11.35 -8.73 9.30
N ARG A 389 11.32 -8.05 10.45
CA ARG A 389 10.09 -7.81 11.22
C ARG A 389 9.12 -6.94 10.44
N LEU A 390 9.57 -5.83 9.86
CA LEU A 390 8.74 -4.96 9.04
C LEU A 390 8.19 -5.71 7.81
N ALA A 391 9.03 -6.50 7.13
CA ALA A 391 8.58 -7.35 6.03
C ALA A 391 7.51 -8.37 6.49
N ALA A 392 7.65 -8.97 7.67
CA ALA A 392 6.66 -9.89 8.21
C ALA A 392 5.32 -9.18 8.48
N VAL A 393 5.36 -8.02 9.15
CA VAL A 393 4.20 -7.16 9.42
C VAL A 393 3.46 -6.83 8.15
N VAL A 394 4.15 -6.28 7.14
CA VAL A 394 3.49 -5.85 5.89
C VAL A 394 2.84 -7.00 5.17
N ASN A 395 3.54 -8.13 5.04
CA ASN A 395 2.99 -9.27 4.32
C ASN A 395 1.81 -9.91 5.05
N LEU A 396 1.86 -9.95 6.39
CA LEU A 396 0.75 -10.43 7.21
C LEU A 396 -0.43 -9.45 7.19
N ALA A 397 -0.19 -8.14 7.22
CA ALA A 397 -1.23 -7.12 7.10
C ALA A 397 -1.95 -7.20 5.74
N ILE A 398 -1.21 -7.40 4.63
CA ILE A 398 -1.81 -7.66 3.30
C ILE A 398 -2.68 -8.92 3.34
N ALA A 399 -2.18 -10.02 3.90
CA ALA A 399 -2.91 -11.29 3.97
C ALA A 399 -4.19 -11.17 4.79
N LYS A 400 -4.14 -10.52 5.97
CA LYS A 400 -5.30 -10.26 6.83
C LYS A 400 -6.35 -9.38 6.16
N SER A 401 -5.90 -8.31 5.49
CA SER A 401 -6.80 -7.39 4.76
C SER A 401 -7.48 -8.06 3.58
N TRP A 402 -6.77 -8.93 2.88
CA TRP A 402 -7.34 -9.72 1.81
C TRP A 402 -8.37 -10.72 2.33
N LYS A 403 -8.08 -11.43 3.43
CA LYS A 403 -9.05 -12.30 4.11
C LYS A 403 -10.32 -11.53 4.47
N LYS A 404 -10.17 -10.34 5.08
CA LYS A 404 -11.31 -9.50 5.48
C LYS A 404 -12.20 -9.12 4.29
N VAL A 405 -11.59 -8.76 3.17
CA VAL A 405 -12.31 -8.42 1.94
C VAL A 405 -12.98 -9.65 1.32
N ALA A 406 -12.36 -10.83 1.39
CA ALA A 406 -12.96 -12.07 0.92
C ALA A 406 -14.18 -12.47 1.78
N GLU A 407 -14.09 -12.34 3.11
CA GLU A 407 -15.19 -12.59 4.05
C GLU A 407 -16.38 -11.66 3.75
N LEU A 408 -16.13 -10.36 3.50
CA LEU A 408 -17.16 -9.39 3.11
C LEU A 408 -17.87 -9.77 1.81
N ALA A 409 -17.16 -10.45 0.92
CA ALA A 409 -17.69 -10.92 -0.35
C ALA A 409 -18.38 -12.30 -0.23
N ASN A 410 -18.66 -12.78 1.00
CA ASN A 410 -19.17 -14.12 1.29
C ASN A 410 -18.31 -15.21 0.64
N ASP A 411 -16.99 -15.10 0.82
CA ASP A 411 -15.95 -15.97 0.24
C ASP A 411 -15.94 -16.04 -1.28
N SER A 412 -16.68 -15.17 -1.99
CA SER A 412 -16.47 -15.02 -3.43
C SER A 412 -15.09 -14.40 -3.71
N THR A 413 -14.49 -14.77 -4.85
CA THR A 413 -13.12 -14.34 -5.17
C THR A 413 -13.09 -12.84 -5.48
N VAL A 414 -12.70 -12.02 -4.51
CA VAL A 414 -12.39 -10.60 -4.75
C VAL A 414 -10.99 -10.49 -5.35
N PRO A 415 -10.85 -9.92 -6.56
CA PRO A 415 -9.54 -9.73 -7.15
C PRO A 415 -8.80 -8.63 -6.39
N VAL A 416 -7.71 -9.01 -5.72
CA VAL A 416 -6.73 -8.09 -5.13
C VAL A 416 -5.37 -8.41 -5.72
N VAL A 417 -4.63 -7.37 -6.12
CA VAL A 417 -3.32 -7.51 -6.76
C VAL A 417 -2.36 -6.51 -6.14
N PRO A 418 -1.49 -6.94 -5.19
CA PRO A 418 -0.37 -6.14 -4.75
C PRO A 418 0.59 -5.90 -5.93
N ILE A 419 0.91 -4.64 -6.23
CA ILE A 419 1.81 -4.25 -7.33
C ILE A 419 3.12 -3.69 -6.81
N LEU A 420 3.12 -2.98 -5.69
CA LEU A 420 4.35 -2.56 -5.03
C LEU A 420 4.26 -2.97 -3.57
N VAL A 421 5.31 -3.64 -3.08
CA VAL A 421 5.47 -4.01 -1.67
C VAL A 421 6.92 -3.69 -1.27
N GLY A 422 7.14 -2.42 -0.94
CA GLY A 422 8.45 -1.80 -0.70
C GLY A 422 8.93 -1.82 0.76
N GLY A 423 8.22 -2.50 1.66
CA GLY A 423 8.50 -2.52 3.10
C GLY A 423 7.61 -1.58 3.89
N ASP A 424 7.45 -0.32 3.47
CA ASP A 424 6.51 0.65 4.04
C ASP A 424 5.61 1.32 2.98
N ASP A 425 6.09 1.39 1.74
CA ASP A 425 5.35 1.79 0.54
C ASP A 425 4.65 0.59 -0.12
N ILE A 426 3.33 0.68 -0.26
CA ILE A 426 2.49 -0.36 -0.85
C ILE A 426 1.54 0.23 -1.88
N THR A 427 1.42 -0.45 -3.02
CA THR A 427 0.38 -0.17 -4.02
C THR A 427 -0.40 -1.43 -4.35
N VAL A 428 -1.73 -1.36 -4.32
CA VAL A 428 -2.64 -2.50 -4.53
C VAL A 428 -3.76 -2.11 -5.50
N TYR A 429 -4.07 -3.00 -6.43
CA TYR A 429 -5.34 -2.98 -7.17
C TYR A 429 -6.37 -3.84 -6.46
N ALA A 430 -7.59 -3.32 -6.36
CA ALA A 430 -8.75 -4.07 -5.88
C ALA A 430 -10.00 -3.71 -6.70
N ALA A 431 -11.03 -4.55 -6.64
CA ALA A 431 -12.35 -4.15 -7.10
C ALA A 431 -12.80 -2.87 -6.36
N GLY A 432 -13.42 -1.92 -7.07
CA GLY A 432 -13.71 -0.58 -6.53
C GLY A 432 -14.43 -0.60 -5.18
N ASP A 433 -15.49 -1.41 -5.07
CA ASP A 433 -16.31 -1.54 -3.85
C ASP A 433 -15.53 -2.08 -2.65
N TYR A 434 -14.41 -2.77 -2.86
CA TYR A 434 -13.59 -3.37 -1.80
C TYR A 434 -12.31 -2.59 -1.51
N ALA A 435 -12.03 -1.51 -2.26
CA ALA A 435 -10.78 -0.78 -2.14
C ALA A 435 -10.67 -0.01 -0.82
N ILE A 436 -11.75 0.66 -0.41
CA ILE A 436 -11.82 1.34 0.89
C ILE A 436 -11.72 0.32 2.05
N PRO A 437 -12.54 -0.76 2.10
CA PRO A 437 -12.39 -1.81 3.11
C PRO A 437 -10.99 -2.41 3.20
N PHE A 438 -10.33 -2.66 2.07
CA PHE A 438 -8.96 -3.19 2.07
C PHE A 438 -7.98 -2.21 2.70
N ALA A 439 -7.99 -0.95 2.26
CA ALA A 439 -7.06 0.07 2.74
C ALA A 439 -7.21 0.33 4.25
N GLU A 440 -8.46 0.37 4.68
CA GLU A 440 -8.87 0.55 6.06
C GLU A 440 -8.40 -0.63 6.94
N ALA A 441 -8.69 -1.87 6.52
CA ALA A 441 -8.25 -3.08 7.22
C ALA A 441 -6.71 -3.18 7.28
N TYR A 442 -6.02 -2.83 6.20
CA TYR A 442 -4.56 -2.85 6.15
C TYR A 442 -3.96 -1.94 7.21
N VAL A 443 -4.43 -0.69 7.28
CA VAL A 443 -3.91 0.29 8.22
C VAL A 443 -4.12 -0.17 9.66
N ARG A 444 -5.28 -0.74 10.01
CA ARG A 444 -5.51 -1.30 11.34
C ARG A 444 -4.58 -2.45 11.67
N HIS A 445 -4.48 -3.43 10.77
CA HIS A 445 -3.60 -4.58 11.01
C HIS A 445 -2.13 -4.16 11.08
N TYR A 446 -1.72 -3.15 10.31
CA TYR A 446 -0.37 -2.59 10.42
C TYR A 446 -0.11 -1.99 11.80
N GLU A 447 -1.01 -1.18 12.35
CA GLU A 447 -0.89 -0.65 13.72
C GLU A 447 -0.87 -1.77 14.77
N GLU A 448 -1.82 -2.71 14.71
CA GLU A 448 -1.92 -3.83 15.67
C GLU A 448 -0.67 -4.71 15.67
N LEU A 449 -0.16 -5.05 14.48
CA LEU A 449 1.01 -5.92 14.33
C LEU A 449 2.29 -5.21 14.78
N THR A 450 2.42 -3.90 14.51
CA THR A 450 3.59 -3.13 14.94
C THR A 450 3.59 -2.84 16.44
N ASP A 451 2.43 -2.62 17.07
CA ASP A 451 2.33 -2.48 18.53
C ASP A 451 2.56 -3.82 19.25
N ALA A 452 2.10 -4.93 18.64
CA ALA A 452 2.32 -6.26 19.18
C ALA A 452 3.80 -6.69 19.10
N ASP A 453 4.55 -6.24 18.09
CA ASP A 453 5.97 -6.59 17.94
C ASP A 453 6.85 -5.89 19.00
N PRO A 454 7.67 -6.63 19.77
CA PRO A 454 8.42 -6.05 20.89
C PRO A 454 9.52 -5.07 20.46
N TYR A 455 9.99 -5.14 19.20
CA TYR A 455 11.05 -4.28 18.66
C TYR A 455 10.44 -3.08 17.93
N LEU A 456 9.48 -3.32 17.03
CA LEU A 456 8.88 -2.26 16.21
C LEU A 456 8.12 -1.23 17.04
N ARG A 457 7.45 -1.64 18.13
CA ARG A 457 6.77 -0.69 19.01
C ARG A 457 7.70 0.34 19.65
N GLN A 458 8.96 -0.02 19.86
CA GLN A 458 9.96 0.88 20.47
C GLN A 458 10.37 1.98 19.48
N LEU A 459 10.24 1.72 18.18
CA LEU A 459 10.56 2.68 17.13
C LEU A 459 9.61 3.88 17.16
N ALA A 460 8.37 3.70 17.63
CA ALA A 460 7.42 4.80 17.77
C ALA A 460 7.95 5.91 18.71
N ALA A 461 8.75 5.56 19.72
CA ALA A 461 9.38 6.55 20.62
C ALA A 461 10.34 7.48 19.85
N VAL A 462 11.11 6.94 18.90
CA VAL A 462 12.02 7.69 18.02
C VAL A 462 11.25 8.57 17.03
N VAL A 463 10.13 8.06 16.54
CA VAL A 463 9.27 8.78 15.60
C VAL A 463 8.55 9.96 16.29
N ASN A 464 8.23 9.83 17.58
CA ASN A 464 7.44 10.76 18.37
C ASN A 464 8.24 11.65 19.34
N GLU A 465 9.59 11.72 19.25
CA GLU A 465 10.51 12.42 20.17
C GLU A 465 10.15 13.89 20.53
N LYS A 466 9.20 14.52 19.83
CA LYS A 466 8.76 15.92 20.04
C LYS A 466 7.29 16.06 20.47
N GLY A 467 6.62 14.98 20.85
CA GLY A 467 5.20 14.95 21.26
C GLY A 467 4.97 14.63 22.74
N PRO A 468 3.74 14.79 23.26
CA PRO A 468 3.40 14.52 24.67
C PRO A 468 3.48 13.02 25.05
N ASN A 469 3.46 12.10 24.08
CA ASN A 469 3.64 10.66 24.27
C ASN A 469 4.97 10.19 23.67
N THR A 470 6.05 10.24 24.45
CA THR A 470 7.41 9.77 24.09
C THR A 470 7.65 8.29 24.43
N GLY A 471 6.59 7.48 24.41
CA GLY A 471 6.63 6.06 24.79
C GLY A 471 6.56 5.09 23.60
N PRO A 472 6.73 3.78 23.86
CA PRO A 472 6.49 2.73 22.87
C PRO A 472 5.03 2.74 22.41
N GLY A 473 4.79 2.36 21.15
CA GLY A 473 3.46 2.30 20.56
C GLY A 473 3.48 1.83 19.10
N PRO A 474 2.33 1.84 18.41
CA PRO A 474 2.25 1.42 17.00
C PRO A 474 3.05 2.35 16.08
N LEU A 475 3.51 1.78 14.96
CA LEU A 475 3.81 2.59 13.78
C LEU A 475 2.50 2.84 13.02
N THR A 476 2.35 4.03 12.45
CA THR A 476 1.12 4.43 11.76
C THR A 476 1.33 4.45 10.24
N ALA A 477 0.27 4.58 9.45
CA ALA A 477 0.34 4.65 8.00
C ALA A 477 -0.72 5.59 7.41
N SER A 478 -0.44 6.16 6.25
CA SER A 478 -1.40 6.96 5.49
C SER A 478 -1.81 6.21 4.23
N ALA A 479 -3.11 5.98 4.06
CA ALA A 479 -3.70 5.33 2.90
C ALA A 479 -4.47 6.34 2.02
N GLY A 480 -4.27 6.23 0.71
CA GLY A 480 -4.95 6.99 -0.32
C GLY A 480 -5.61 6.03 -1.32
N VAL A 481 -6.90 6.21 -1.58
CA VAL A 481 -7.67 5.33 -2.48
C VAL A 481 -8.28 6.13 -3.63
N ALA A 482 -7.90 5.82 -4.86
CA ALA A 482 -8.56 6.34 -6.06
C ALA A 482 -9.48 5.27 -6.64
N ILE A 483 -10.79 5.52 -6.63
CA ILE A 483 -11.78 4.65 -7.29
C ILE A 483 -12.13 5.28 -8.63
N VAL A 484 -11.88 4.54 -9.70
CA VAL A 484 -12.01 5.02 -11.09
C VAL A 484 -12.75 3.99 -11.94
N GLY A 485 -13.30 4.43 -13.08
CA GLY A 485 -13.83 3.50 -14.07
C GLY A 485 -12.76 2.55 -14.60
N ARG A 486 -13.13 1.33 -14.96
CA ARG A 486 -12.20 0.27 -15.43
C ARG A 486 -11.18 0.72 -16.49
N ASN A 487 -11.58 1.59 -17.41
CA ASN A 487 -10.74 2.03 -18.53
C ASN A 487 -9.95 3.32 -18.24
N PHE A 488 -9.97 3.79 -17.00
CA PHE A 488 -9.29 5.01 -16.63
C PHE A 488 -7.76 4.83 -16.64
N PRO A 489 -6.97 5.81 -17.14
CA PRO A 489 -5.52 5.69 -17.19
C PRO A 489 -4.92 5.45 -15.81
N PHE A 490 -4.22 4.32 -15.66
CA PHE A 490 -3.70 3.90 -14.36
C PHE A 490 -2.76 4.92 -13.71
N HIS A 491 -1.81 5.48 -14.48
CA HIS A 491 -0.82 6.42 -13.92
C HIS A 491 -1.50 7.62 -13.26
N ILE A 492 -2.60 8.12 -13.83
CA ILE A 492 -3.38 9.23 -13.25
C ILE A 492 -4.08 8.79 -11.95
N ALA A 493 -4.66 7.58 -11.93
CA ALA A 493 -5.29 7.03 -10.71
C ALA A 493 -4.25 6.81 -9.60
N TYR A 494 -3.06 6.33 -9.96
CA TYR A 494 -1.93 6.17 -9.06
C TYR A 494 -1.45 7.53 -8.49
N ASP A 495 -1.20 8.51 -9.36
CA ASP A 495 -0.79 9.86 -8.94
C ASP A 495 -1.82 10.49 -8.00
N LEU A 496 -3.11 10.27 -8.27
CA LEU A 496 -4.19 10.70 -7.38
C LEU A 496 -4.12 9.99 -6.01
N ALA A 497 -3.93 8.67 -5.98
CA ALA A 497 -3.77 7.91 -4.73
C ALA A 497 -2.53 8.39 -3.92
N GLU A 498 -1.41 8.70 -4.59
CA GLU A 498 -0.20 9.25 -3.96
C GLU A 498 -0.44 10.66 -3.36
N LYS A 499 -1.14 11.54 -4.09
CA LYS A 499 -1.50 12.87 -3.58
C LYS A 499 -2.47 12.79 -2.39
N LEU A 500 -3.38 11.82 -2.39
CA LEU A 500 -4.28 11.52 -1.26
C LEU A 500 -3.47 11.06 -0.03
N VAL A 501 -2.49 10.17 -0.19
CA VAL A 501 -1.55 9.81 0.90
C VAL A 501 -0.80 11.03 1.41
N SER A 502 -0.31 11.89 0.51
CA SER A 502 0.41 13.11 0.88
C SER A 502 -0.46 14.08 1.70
N ARG A 503 -1.74 14.22 1.37
CA ARG A 503 -2.73 14.95 2.17
C ARG A 503 -2.94 14.30 3.54
N GLY A 504 -3.13 12.98 3.57
CA GLY A 504 -3.26 12.18 4.79
C GLY A 504 -2.08 12.38 5.73
N LYS A 505 -0.84 12.29 5.23
CA LYS A 505 0.40 12.50 6.00
C LYS A 505 0.45 13.86 6.69
N LYS A 506 -0.04 14.92 6.04
CA LYS A 506 -0.09 16.26 6.65
C LYS A 506 -0.97 16.28 7.91
N LEU A 507 -2.08 15.54 7.90
CA LEU A 507 -2.95 15.38 9.07
C LEU A 507 -2.32 14.40 10.08
N GLY A 508 -1.89 13.23 9.61
CA GLY A 508 -1.32 12.15 10.43
C GLY A 508 -0.05 12.54 11.19
N LYS A 509 0.79 13.42 10.62
CA LYS A 509 2.07 13.88 11.21
C LYS A 509 2.04 15.32 11.72
N LYS A 510 0.87 15.82 12.15
CA LYS A 510 0.72 17.20 12.65
C LYS A 510 1.66 17.43 13.83
N LYS A 511 2.46 18.51 13.76
CA LYS A 511 3.49 18.82 14.74
C LYS A 511 2.87 19.10 16.12
N GLY A 512 3.42 18.49 17.17
CA GLY A 512 2.95 18.65 18.55
C GLY A 512 1.85 17.66 18.96
N GLU A 513 1.39 16.83 18.02
CA GLU A 513 0.41 15.77 18.27
C GLU A 513 1.03 14.39 18.01
N VAL A 514 0.41 13.37 18.59
CA VAL A 514 0.79 11.97 18.34
C VAL A 514 0.48 11.62 16.90
N GLN A 515 1.37 10.87 16.25
CA GLN A 515 1.13 10.41 14.89
C GLN A 515 -0.07 9.45 14.85
N CYS A 516 -0.94 9.64 13.88
CA CYS A 516 -2.10 8.76 13.66
C CYS A 516 -2.13 8.28 12.22
N SER A 517 -2.72 7.11 12.03
CA SER A 517 -3.01 6.65 10.68
C SER A 517 -4.16 7.41 10.04
N THR A 518 -4.15 7.49 8.72
CA THR A 518 -5.13 8.26 7.97
C THR A 518 -5.63 7.53 6.74
N LEU A 519 -6.88 7.78 6.36
CA LEU A 519 -7.49 7.32 5.13
C LEU A 519 -8.07 8.50 4.36
N ASP A 520 -7.60 8.71 3.14
CA ASP A 520 -8.19 9.63 2.17
C ASP A 520 -8.61 8.84 0.93
N PHE A 521 -9.65 9.28 0.25
CA PHE A 521 -10.11 8.61 -0.96
C PHE A 521 -10.75 9.60 -1.93
N HIS A 522 -10.86 9.21 -3.20
CA HIS A 522 -11.57 9.99 -4.20
C HIS A 522 -12.26 9.07 -5.20
N ILE A 523 -13.53 9.36 -5.50
CA ILE A 523 -14.33 8.66 -6.51
C ILE A 523 -14.35 9.50 -7.78
N LEU A 524 -13.55 9.11 -8.77
CA LEU A 524 -13.47 9.84 -10.02
C LEU A 524 -14.65 9.45 -10.93
N ARG A 525 -15.68 10.30 -10.93
CA ARG A 525 -16.87 10.13 -11.75
C ARG A 525 -16.73 10.76 -13.15
N ASP A 526 -15.88 11.77 -13.29
CA ASP A 526 -15.66 12.49 -14.56
C ASP A 526 -14.31 12.06 -15.18
N THR A 527 -14.38 11.49 -16.38
CA THR A 527 -13.20 11.02 -17.12
C THR A 527 -12.43 12.13 -17.82
N THR A 528 -12.93 13.38 -17.80
CA THR A 528 -12.30 14.53 -18.47
C THR A 528 -11.22 15.21 -17.62
N VAL A 529 -11.20 14.96 -16.30
CA VAL A 529 -10.20 15.52 -15.39
C VAL A 529 -8.96 14.65 -15.41
N LEU A 530 -7.85 15.20 -15.94
CA LEU A 530 -6.58 14.50 -16.08
C LEU A 530 -5.52 14.95 -15.05
N ASP A 531 -5.73 16.08 -14.36
CA ASP A 531 -4.83 16.56 -13.31
C ASP A 531 -5.38 16.23 -11.91
N PRO A 532 -4.68 15.39 -11.13
CA PRO A 532 -5.05 15.13 -9.75
C PRO A 532 -5.05 16.37 -8.83
N ASP A 533 -4.24 17.41 -9.10
CA ASP A 533 -4.24 18.63 -8.26
C ASP A 533 -5.51 19.46 -8.46
N ASP A 534 -5.95 19.62 -9.71
CA ASP A 534 -7.21 20.29 -10.03
C ASP A 534 -8.38 19.55 -9.39
N THR A 535 -8.37 18.21 -9.50
CA THR A 535 -9.35 17.32 -8.86
C THR A 535 -9.39 17.55 -7.34
N LEU A 536 -8.24 17.55 -6.67
CA LEU A 536 -8.21 17.70 -5.21
C LEU A 536 -8.58 19.12 -4.76
N THR A 537 -8.30 20.13 -5.57
CA THR A 537 -8.65 21.54 -5.34
C THR A 537 -10.16 21.77 -5.43
N GLU A 538 -10.80 21.24 -6.48
CA GLU A 538 -12.24 21.40 -6.72
C GLU A 538 -13.10 20.81 -5.58
N TYR A 539 -12.61 19.72 -4.96
CA TYR A 539 -13.36 19.00 -3.92
C TYR A 539 -13.03 19.47 -2.51
N ARG A 540 -11.93 20.22 -2.33
CA ARG A 540 -11.38 20.63 -1.03
C ARG A 540 -12.40 21.23 -0.07
N ASP A 541 -13.28 22.11 -0.54
CA ASP A 541 -14.22 22.83 0.31
C ASP A 541 -15.53 22.08 0.59
N ARG A 542 -15.72 20.92 -0.04
CA ARG A 542 -16.96 20.11 -0.03
C ARG A 542 -16.81 18.76 0.65
N THR A 543 -15.62 18.42 1.11
CA THR A 543 -15.32 17.15 1.81
C THR A 543 -14.71 17.41 3.19
N GLN A 544 -14.79 16.43 4.09
CA GLN A 544 -14.14 16.40 5.39
C GLN A 544 -12.91 15.48 5.44
N ARG A 545 -12.74 14.55 4.48
CA ARG A 545 -11.53 13.73 4.33
C ARG A 545 -10.25 14.57 4.09
N PRO A 546 -9.06 14.13 4.53
CA PRO A 546 -8.70 12.81 5.07
C PRO A 546 -9.28 12.52 6.47
N PHE A 547 -9.53 11.25 6.76
CA PHE A 547 -10.02 10.76 8.05
C PHE A 547 -8.90 10.15 8.88
N LEU A 548 -8.94 10.34 10.20
CA LEU A 548 -8.16 9.58 11.16
C LEU A 548 -8.80 8.18 11.30
N ILE A 549 -7.98 7.16 11.12
CA ILE A 549 -8.38 5.75 11.28
C ILE A 549 -7.35 5.05 12.15
N GLY A 550 -7.63 3.79 12.52
CA GLY A 550 -6.76 3.02 13.39
C GLY A 550 -7.19 3.05 14.86
N HIS A 551 -6.74 2.06 15.62
CA HIS A 551 -7.13 1.84 17.02
C HIS A 551 -6.69 2.98 17.94
N TYR A 552 -5.60 3.65 17.58
CA TYR A 552 -4.93 4.63 18.43
C TYR A 552 -5.23 6.08 18.01
N SER A 553 -6.14 6.26 17.05
CA SER A 553 -6.65 7.58 16.65
C SER A 553 -7.55 8.22 17.71
N GLU A 554 -8.16 7.40 18.58
CA GLU A 554 -9.10 7.85 19.63
C GLU A 554 -8.45 8.79 20.64
N GLU A 555 -7.20 8.55 21.03
CA GLU A 555 -6.46 9.39 21.98
C GLU A 555 -6.30 10.82 21.46
N ARG A 556 -6.10 10.98 20.14
CA ARG A 556 -5.96 12.29 19.50
C ARG A 556 -7.28 13.05 19.43
N ILE A 557 -8.37 12.33 19.17
CA ILE A 557 -9.72 12.89 19.05
C ILE A 557 -10.26 13.30 20.43
N THR A 558 -10.03 12.49 21.46
CA THR A 558 -10.50 12.73 22.83
C THR A 558 -9.63 13.75 23.56
N GLY A 559 -8.32 13.79 23.30
CA GLY A 559 -7.40 14.78 23.87
C GLY A 559 -7.75 16.24 23.51
N THR A 560 -8.33 16.48 22.33
CA THR A 560 -8.84 17.81 21.92
C THR A 560 -10.10 18.25 22.66
N ALA A 561 -10.81 17.37 23.37
CA ALA A 561 -12.03 17.71 24.10
C ALA A 561 -11.78 18.25 25.52
N HIS A 562 -10.54 18.19 26.03
CA HIS A 562 -10.16 18.69 27.36
C HIS A 562 -9.59 20.12 27.34
N ALA A 563 -10.30 21.03 26.70
CA ALA A 563 -10.06 22.47 26.84
C ALA A 563 -11.38 23.22 26.94
N GLU A 564 -12.14 23.01 28.02
CA GLU A 564 -12.92 24.03 28.78
C GLU A 564 -13.50 23.36 30.06
N PRO A 565 -12.95 23.62 31.26
CA PRO A 565 -13.59 23.20 32.50
C PRO A 565 -14.66 24.23 32.89
N GLY A 566 -15.92 23.99 32.51
CA GLY A 566 -16.98 24.94 32.88
C GLY A 566 -18.38 24.73 32.28
N ALA A 567 -18.90 23.50 32.25
CA ALA A 567 -20.34 23.29 32.06
C ALA A 567 -20.78 22.03 32.80
N ALA A 568 -21.17 22.19 34.07
CA ALA A 568 -21.99 21.20 34.76
C ALA A 568 -23.42 21.32 34.21
N ASP A 569 -23.99 20.19 33.81
CA ASP A 569 -25.38 19.92 33.39
C ASP A 569 -25.54 19.57 31.91
N GLY A 570 -25.45 18.27 31.62
CA GLY A 570 -25.80 17.69 30.34
C GLY A 570 -25.66 16.17 30.38
N ILE A 571 -26.78 15.47 30.27
CA ILE A 571 -26.90 14.01 30.21
C ILE A 571 -25.88 13.45 29.20
N ALA A 572 -25.02 12.53 29.66
CA ALA A 572 -24.07 11.82 28.82
C ALA A 572 -24.83 11.11 27.67
N GLY A 573 -24.65 11.62 26.45
CA GLY A 573 -25.16 11.01 25.23
C GLY A 573 -24.48 9.65 24.94
N PRO A 574 -25.01 8.87 23.97
CA PRO A 574 -24.58 7.51 23.71
C PRO A 574 -23.08 7.43 23.41
N SER A 575 -22.35 6.72 24.27
CA SER A 575 -20.98 6.19 24.12
C SER A 575 -19.98 7.03 23.31
N ALA A 576 -19.24 7.89 24.02
CA ALA A 576 -17.98 8.50 23.56
C ALA A 576 -16.83 7.49 23.31
N ASN A 577 -17.11 6.18 23.21
CA ASN A 577 -16.13 5.09 23.13
C ASN A 577 -16.02 4.48 21.72
N GLY A 578 -16.16 5.30 20.66
CA GLY A 578 -16.03 4.82 19.29
C GLY A 578 -15.16 5.74 18.45
N GLY A 579 -14.09 5.19 17.86
CA GLY A 579 -13.21 5.91 16.96
C GLY A 579 -13.94 6.58 15.79
N GLN A 580 -13.34 7.65 15.27
CA GLN A 580 -13.95 8.51 14.24
C GLN A 580 -14.53 7.75 13.05
N TRP A 581 -13.84 6.72 12.57
CA TRP A 581 -14.33 5.88 11.48
C TRP A 581 -15.65 5.16 11.82
N LYS A 582 -15.82 4.70 13.07
CA LYS A 582 -17.07 4.11 13.55
C LYS A 582 -18.22 5.11 13.46
N GLN A 583 -18.00 6.33 13.92
CA GLN A 583 -19.02 7.39 13.84
C GLN A 583 -19.35 7.77 12.39
N ILE A 584 -18.37 7.79 11.50
CA ILE A 584 -18.61 7.99 10.06
C ILE A 584 -19.49 6.86 9.50
N LEU A 585 -19.21 5.60 9.84
CA LEU A 585 -20.01 4.46 9.37
C LEU A 585 -21.43 4.45 9.95
N ARG A 586 -21.62 4.90 11.19
CA ARG A 586 -22.96 5.15 11.76
C ARG A 586 -23.73 6.21 10.97
N ALA A 587 -23.07 7.31 10.60
CA ALA A 587 -23.66 8.33 9.74
C ALA A 587 -23.99 7.78 8.34
N VAL A 588 -23.18 6.88 7.78
CA VAL A 588 -23.47 6.17 6.53
C VAL A 588 -24.69 5.25 6.68
N ALA A 589 -24.81 4.52 7.80
CA ALA A 589 -25.99 3.69 8.10
C ALA A 589 -27.26 4.55 8.13
N ALA A 590 -27.24 5.66 8.90
CA ALA A 590 -28.34 6.61 8.97
C ALA A 590 -28.67 7.22 7.60
N PHE A 591 -27.65 7.58 6.80
CA PHE A 591 -27.84 8.08 5.44
C PHE A 591 -28.57 7.06 4.55
N ASN A 592 -28.29 5.77 4.73
CA ASN A 592 -28.96 4.66 4.04
C ASN A 592 -30.29 4.24 4.69
N GLY A 593 -30.79 4.95 5.72
CA GLY A 593 -32.05 4.62 6.41
C GLY A 593 -31.96 3.40 7.34
N GLN A 594 -30.75 2.94 7.64
CA GLN A 594 -30.49 1.80 8.51
C GLN A 594 -30.29 2.25 9.96
N ASP A 595 -30.50 1.33 10.90
CA ASP A 595 -30.15 1.53 12.31
C ASP A 595 -28.63 1.70 12.47
N PRO A 596 -28.14 2.81 13.05
CA PRO A 596 -26.72 3.01 13.33
C PRO A 596 -26.13 2.03 14.36
N ASP A 597 -26.96 1.51 15.27
CA ASP A 597 -26.56 0.53 16.29
C ASP A 597 -26.70 -0.91 15.74
N GLN A 598 -27.69 -1.15 14.87
CA GLN A 598 -27.91 -2.45 14.21
C GLN A 598 -27.96 -2.33 12.69
N PRO A 599 -26.83 -2.03 12.01
CA PRO A 599 -26.86 -1.79 10.58
C PRO A 599 -27.37 -3.06 9.87
N GLY A 600 -28.23 -2.86 8.86
CA GLY A 600 -28.98 -3.95 8.21
C GLY A 600 -30.45 -4.03 8.63
N VAL A 601 -30.83 -3.45 9.77
CA VAL A 601 -32.23 -3.20 10.12
C VAL A 601 -32.64 -1.84 9.54
N SER A 602 -33.61 -1.81 8.63
CA SER A 602 -34.17 -0.56 8.11
C SER A 602 -35.10 0.07 9.15
N LEU A 603 -34.77 1.27 9.63
CA LEU A 603 -35.61 2.04 10.55
C LEU A 603 -36.47 3.07 9.82
N THR A 604 -35.92 3.65 8.74
CA THR A 604 -36.54 4.75 7.98
C THR A 604 -36.16 4.65 6.50
N ASP A 605 -36.84 5.43 5.65
CA ASP A 605 -36.44 5.56 4.25
C ASP A 605 -35.05 6.23 4.13
N PRO A 606 -34.17 5.81 3.20
CA PRO A 606 -32.87 6.46 3.01
C PRO A 606 -32.96 7.97 2.78
N PHE A 607 -31.92 8.73 3.16
CA PHE A 607 -31.83 10.14 2.78
C PHE A 607 -31.84 10.25 1.24
N PRO A 608 -32.70 11.09 0.63
CA PRO A 608 -32.84 11.09 -0.82
C PRO A 608 -31.54 11.48 -1.54
N ARG A 609 -30.92 10.53 -2.26
CA ARG A 609 -29.68 10.75 -3.03
C ARG A 609 -29.79 11.89 -4.04
N THR A 610 -30.95 12.06 -4.66
CA THR A 610 -31.22 13.18 -5.58
C THR A 610 -31.13 14.52 -4.86
N ARG A 611 -31.63 14.60 -3.62
CA ARG A 611 -31.53 15.80 -2.80
C ARG A 611 -30.08 16.05 -2.34
N ALA A 612 -29.36 15.01 -1.90
CA ALA A 612 -27.94 15.11 -1.56
C ALA A 612 -27.14 15.69 -2.75
N ASN A 613 -27.33 15.15 -3.95
CA ASN A 613 -26.69 15.64 -5.17
C ASN A 613 -27.04 17.11 -5.49
N ARG A 614 -28.30 17.54 -5.30
CA ARG A 614 -28.68 18.95 -5.45
C ARG A 614 -27.92 19.85 -4.48
N ILE A 615 -27.81 19.46 -3.21
CA ILE A 615 -27.07 20.22 -2.20
C ILE A 615 -25.58 20.28 -2.57
N ILE A 616 -24.97 19.15 -2.92
CA ILE A 616 -23.56 19.07 -3.34
C ILE A 616 -23.29 19.97 -4.55
N LYS A 617 -24.19 20.00 -5.53
CA LYS A 617 -24.09 20.90 -6.70
C LYS A 617 -24.17 22.37 -6.32
N LEU A 618 -25.06 22.74 -5.40
CA LEU A 618 -25.16 24.12 -4.90
C LEU A 618 -23.91 24.54 -4.12
N LEU A 619 -23.31 23.62 -3.34
CA LEU A 619 -22.02 23.87 -2.70
C LEU A 619 -20.90 24.03 -3.74
N ALA A 620 -20.91 23.24 -4.81
CA ALA A 620 -19.94 23.38 -5.90
C ALA A 620 -20.04 24.76 -6.56
N GLU A 621 -21.27 25.19 -6.86
CA GLU A 621 -21.56 26.52 -7.41
C GLU A 621 -21.06 27.62 -6.49
N GLU A 622 -21.34 27.54 -5.18
CA GLU A 622 -20.87 28.49 -4.16
C GLU A 622 -19.34 28.61 -4.16
N TYR A 623 -18.61 27.49 -4.13
CA TYR A 623 -17.16 27.52 -4.01
C TYR A 623 -16.43 27.83 -5.32
N SER A 624 -17.08 27.61 -6.47
CA SER A 624 -16.57 28.01 -7.79
C SER A 624 -16.59 29.52 -8.03
N GLN A 625 -17.39 30.28 -7.26
CA GLN A 625 -17.49 31.72 -7.38
C GLN A 625 -16.32 32.44 -6.68
N PRO A 626 -15.85 33.58 -7.23
CA PRO A 626 -14.89 34.44 -6.54
C PRO A 626 -15.49 34.99 -5.24
N GLU A 627 -14.63 35.27 -4.25
CA GLU A 627 -15.06 35.55 -2.87
C GLU A 627 -16.05 36.71 -2.72
N ASP A 628 -15.98 37.71 -3.61
CA ASP A 628 -16.88 38.86 -3.66
C ASP A 628 -18.30 38.53 -4.12
N ARG A 629 -18.48 37.37 -4.78
CA ARG A 629 -19.77 36.88 -5.29
C ARG A 629 -20.38 35.76 -4.46
N ARG A 630 -19.61 35.20 -3.52
CA ARG A 630 -20.09 34.20 -2.57
C ARG A 630 -21.17 34.79 -1.65
N THR A 631 -21.95 33.90 -1.05
CA THR A 631 -22.99 34.25 -0.08
C THR A 631 -22.42 35.18 1.00
N PRO A 632 -22.94 36.41 1.14
CA PRO A 632 -22.43 37.37 2.12
C PRO A 632 -22.51 36.83 3.54
N LYS A 633 -21.52 37.18 4.37
CA LYS A 633 -21.41 36.72 5.77
C LYS A 633 -22.63 37.12 6.63
N ASP A 634 -23.26 38.24 6.30
CA ASP A 634 -24.44 38.79 6.96
C ASP A 634 -25.77 38.34 6.31
N CYS A 635 -25.71 37.42 5.34
CA CYS A 635 -26.90 36.92 4.66
C CYS A 635 -27.81 36.18 5.65
N THR A 636 -29.04 36.64 5.79
CA THR A 636 -30.05 36.08 6.70
C THR A 636 -30.86 34.93 6.07
N GLY A 637 -30.52 34.52 4.83
CA GLY A 637 -31.27 33.52 4.07
C GLY A 637 -32.51 34.07 3.34
N TYR A 638 -32.84 35.34 3.55
CA TYR A 638 -33.97 36.04 2.93
C TYR A 638 -33.54 37.39 2.33
N THR A 639 -34.21 37.81 1.26
CA THR A 639 -34.05 39.11 0.61
C THR A 639 -35.34 39.91 0.69
N LEU A 640 -35.24 41.24 0.68
CA LEU A 640 -36.42 42.11 0.56
C LEU A 640 -36.97 42.01 -0.85
N LYS A 641 -38.28 41.76 -1.00
CA LYS A 641 -38.95 41.76 -2.33
C LYS A 641 -38.78 43.10 -3.05
N LYS A 642 -38.66 44.20 -2.30
CA LYS A 642 -38.32 45.52 -2.83
C LYS A 642 -36.82 45.77 -2.72
N GLY A 643 -36.12 45.71 -3.84
CA GLY A 643 -34.72 46.13 -3.97
C GLY A 643 -33.67 45.04 -3.78
N GLY A 644 -34.05 43.78 -3.55
CA GLY A 644 -33.16 42.61 -3.64
C GLY A 644 -32.03 42.53 -2.59
N LYS A 645 -32.00 43.45 -1.63
CA LYS A 645 -31.00 43.46 -0.55
C LYS A 645 -31.33 42.39 0.50
N THR A 646 -30.31 41.89 1.19
CA THR A 646 -30.45 41.01 2.35
C THR A 646 -31.46 41.58 3.35
N ALA A 647 -32.43 40.77 3.77
CA ALA A 647 -33.42 41.19 4.77
C ALA A 647 -32.77 41.30 6.16
N PRO A 648 -33.02 42.36 6.93
CA PRO A 648 -32.48 42.49 8.29
C PRO A 648 -32.94 41.33 9.19
N LYS A 649 -32.06 40.87 10.09
CA LYS A 649 -32.36 39.74 10.97
C LYS A 649 -33.60 39.98 11.84
N SER A 650 -33.79 41.20 12.36
CA SER A 650 -34.99 41.58 13.11
C SER A 650 -36.28 41.38 12.33
N LEU A 651 -36.28 41.69 11.03
CA LEU A 651 -37.43 41.49 10.15
C LEU A 651 -37.65 39.99 9.90
N VAL A 652 -36.59 39.22 9.67
CA VAL A 652 -36.70 37.77 9.48
C VAL A 652 -37.24 37.08 10.75
N ASP A 653 -36.76 37.46 11.92
CA ASP A 653 -37.19 36.92 13.21
C ASP A 653 -38.65 37.30 13.54
N GLU A 654 -39.08 38.52 13.19
CA GLU A 654 -40.49 38.93 13.26
C GLU A 654 -41.40 38.12 12.32
N CYS A 655 -40.87 37.72 11.16
CA CYS A 655 -41.59 36.96 10.15
C CYS A 655 -41.59 35.44 10.41
N ALA A 656 -40.66 34.92 11.22
CA ALA A 656 -40.49 33.49 11.50
C ALA A 656 -41.72 32.77 12.12
N PRO A 657 -42.56 33.40 12.97
CA PRO A 657 -43.72 32.74 13.57
C PRO A 657 -45.01 32.79 12.74
N SER A 658 -45.08 33.57 11.65
CA SER A 658 -46.33 33.79 10.91
C SER A 658 -46.28 33.21 9.50
N ALA A 659 -47.14 32.24 9.17
CA ALA A 659 -47.22 31.65 7.84
C ALA A 659 -47.65 32.65 6.74
N ASP A 660 -48.38 33.71 7.11
CA ASP A 660 -49.00 34.65 6.15
C ASP A 660 -48.60 36.13 6.33
N GLY A 661 -47.92 36.53 7.41
CA GLY A 661 -47.74 37.95 7.77
C GLY A 661 -46.64 38.71 7.01
N CYS A 662 -45.76 38.01 6.30
CA CYS A 662 -44.56 38.60 5.68
C CYS A 662 -44.26 38.14 4.26
N ALA A 663 -45.11 37.31 3.64
CA ALA A 663 -44.91 36.84 2.28
C ALA A 663 -44.77 38.00 1.28
N ASP A 664 -45.34 39.17 1.55
CA ASP A 664 -45.25 40.36 0.70
C ASP A 664 -44.00 41.22 0.95
N LYS A 665 -43.22 40.94 2.01
CA LYS A 665 -42.09 41.78 2.45
C LYS A 665 -40.73 41.15 2.14
N ILE A 666 -40.61 39.84 2.38
CA ILE A 666 -39.36 39.09 2.19
C ILE A 666 -39.59 37.91 1.24
N GLU A 667 -38.53 37.48 0.57
CA GLU A 667 -38.51 36.29 -0.26
C GLU A 667 -37.26 35.46 0.02
N PRO A 668 -37.25 34.16 -0.31
CA PRO A 668 -36.09 33.30 -0.08
C PRO A 668 -34.88 33.80 -0.89
N CYS A 669 -33.74 33.97 -0.22
CA CYS A 669 -32.52 34.43 -0.86
C CYS A 669 -32.05 33.49 -1.99
N PRO A 670 -31.59 34.00 -3.15
CA PRO A 670 -31.21 33.17 -4.29
C PRO A 670 -29.80 32.56 -4.19
N HIS A 671 -28.96 32.98 -3.23
CA HIS A 671 -27.57 32.51 -3.15
C HIS A 671 -27.47 30.98 -3.04
N PRO A 672 -26.47 30.35 -3.70
CA PRO A 672 -26.33 28.89 -3.71
C PRO A 672 -26.31 28.28 -2.32
N LEU A 673 -25.54 28.85 -1.38
CA LEU A 673 -25.49 28.35 -0.01
C LEU A 673 -26.83 28.46 0.73
N CYS A 674 -27.56 29.57 0.58
CA CYS A 674 -28.89 29.71 1.18
C CYS A 674 -29.88 28.68 0.64
N ARG A 675 -29.82 28.39 -0.67
CA ARG A 675 -30.62 27.32 -1.29
C ARG A 675 -30.26 25.94 -0.73
N ALA A 676 -28.97 25.66 -0.57
CA ALA A 676 -28.48 24.40 -0.02
C ALA A 676 -28.97 24.18 1.42
N LEU A 677 -28.91 25.21 2.26
CA LEU A 677 -29.40 25.17 3.63
C LEU A 677 -30.92 24.96 3.69
N ARG A 678 -31.69 25.62 2.82
CA ARG A 678 -33.14 25.39 2.74
C ARG A 678 -33.49 23.97 2.32
N GLU A 679 -32.78 23.41 1.33
CA GLU A 679 -32.98 22.02 0.91
C GLU A 679 -32.73 21.03 2.06
N TRP A 680 -31.71 21.30 2.88
CA TRP A 680 -31.39 20.53 4.08
C TRP A 680 -32.44 20.70 5.18
N THR A 681 -32.78 21.93 5.56
CA THR A 681 -33.79 22.22 6.59
C THR A 681 -35.13 21.58 6.23
N ASN A 682 -35.56 21.73 4.98
CA ASN A 682 -36.77 21.08 4.48
C ASN A 682 -36.67 19.54 4.57
N ALA A 683 -35.50 18.93 4.37
CA ALA A 683 -35.35 17.49 4.54
C ALA A 683 -35.53 17.09 6.01
N VAL A 684 -34.85 17.77 6.94
CA VAL A 684 -34.89 17.48 8.38
C VAL A 684 -36.31 17.65 8.93
N GLU A 685 -37.02 18.70 8.54
CA GLU A 685 -38.39 18.97 9.02
C GLU A 685 -39.43 17.96 8.50
N ASN A 686 -39.21 17.38 7.32
CA ASN A 686 -40.23 16.57 6.63
C ASN A 686 -39.90 15.08 6.56
N THR A 687 -38.69 14.64 6.96
CA THR A 687 -38.28 13.23 6.86
C THR A 687 -37.57 12.76 8.12
N ARG A 688 -37.99 11.60 8.65
CA ARG A 688 -37.37 10.99 9.84
C ARG A 688 -35.91 10.62 9.60
N SER A 689 -35.55 10.26 8.38
CA SER A 689 -34.18 9.87 8.03
C SER A 689 -33.19 11.04 7.99
N ALA A 690 -33.64 12.23 7.58
CA ALA A 690 -32.80 13.42 7.67
C ALA A 690 -32.59 13.86 9.12
N ASP A 691 -33.59 13.70 9.99
CA ASP A 691 -33.43 13.95 11.43
C ASP A 691 -32.46 12.96 12.08
N ALA A 692 -32.62 11.65 11.82
CA ALA A 692 -31.70 10.62 12.29
C ALA A 692 -30.26 10.86 11.80
N LEU A 693 -30.09 11.20 10.52
CA LEU A 693 -28.79 11.57 9.96
C LEU A 693 -28.21 12.82 10.65
N GLN A 694 -29.03 13.83 10.93
CA GLN A 694 -28.57 15.02 11.64
C GLN A 694 -28.08 14.68 13.05
N GLN A 695 -28.72 13.73 13.74
CA GLN A 695 -28.27 13.27 15.06
C GLN A 695 -26.89 12.61 15.00
N GLU A 696 -26.65 11.70 14.05
CA GLU A 696 -25.33 11.08 13.89
C GLU A 696 -24.26 12.09 13.46
N LEU A 697 -24.60 13.05 12.60
CA LEU A 697 -23.68 14.13 12.21
C LEU A 697 -23.31 15.07 13.37
N ARG A 698 -24.13 15.18 14.42
CA ARG A 698 -23.80 15.93 15.65
C ARG A 698 -22.74 15.22 16.49
N ASN A 699 -22.68 13.89 16.40
CA ASN A 699 -21.72 13.07 17.14
C ASN A 699 -20.34 13.01 16.47
N LEU A 700 -20.24 13.46 15.21
CA LEU A 700 -18.95 13.56 14.54
C LEU A 700 -18.08 14.64 15.18
N PRO A 701 -16.82 14.34 15.55
CA PRO A 701 -15.92 15.32 16.15
C PRO A 701 -15.81 16.57 15.29
N LYS A 702 -15.69 17.75 15.91
CA LYS A 702 -15.25 18.97 15.21
C LYS A 702 -13.80 18.75 14.79
N HIS A 703 -13.61 18.24 13.59
CA HIS A 703 -12.30 17.85 13.08
C HIS A 703 -11.28 19.00 13.12
N ASP A 704 -10.06 18.66 13.51
CA ASP A 704 -8.87 19.40 13.13
C ASP A 704 -8.72 19.35 11.60
N ARG A 705 -9.16 20.42 10.93
CA ARG A 705 -8.81 20.60 9.51
C ARG A 705 -7.31 20.78 9.38
N LEU A 706 -6.79 20.49 8.19
CA LEU A 706 -5.48 21.01 7.76
C LEU A 706 -5.53 22.55 7.86
N THR A 707 -5.02 23.10 8.96
CA THR A 707 -5.08 24.54 9.29
C THR A 707 -4.04 25.38 8.58
N ASN A 708 -3.15 24.77 7.81
CA ASN A 708 -2.04 25.45 7.14
C ASN A 708 -2.21 25.40 5.62
N ASP A 709 -2.94 26.36 5.08
CA ASP A 709 -2.56 27.06 3.84
C ASP A 709 -2.80 28.55 4.10
N SER A 710 -1.71 29.31 4.12
CA SER A 710 -1.57 30.67 4.64
C SER A 710 -2.35 31.76 3.88
N SER A 711 -3.33 31.42 3.05
CA SER A 711 -4.29 32.36 2.47
C SER A 711 -5.63 32.41 3.22
N ALA A 712 -5.92 31.44 4.11
CA ALA A 712 -7.20 31.38 4.82
C ALA A 712 -7.17 31.92 6.27
N GLN A 713 -6.00 32.36 6.77
CA GLN A 713 -5.84 32.84 8.16
C GLN A 713 -5.74 34.37 8.31
N SER A 714 -5.88 35.16 7.25
CA SER A 714 -6.01 36.63 7.36
C SER A 714 -7.47 37.12 7.44
N GLY A 715 -8.45 36.22 7.50
CA GLY A 715 -9.85 36.58 7.72
C GLY A 715 -10.52 35.60 8.67
N GLY A 716 -10.97 36.07 9.83
CA GLY A 716 -11.90 35.32 10.68
C GLY A 716 -13.06 34.78 9.82
N ASN A 717 -13.10 33.47 9.63
CA ASN A 717 -14.03 32.79 8.74
C ASN A 717 -15.42 32.71 9.39
N ALA A 718 -16.22 33.76 9.23
CA ALA A 718 -17.63 33.80 9.61
C ALA A 718 -18.52 32.78 8.84
N ALA A 719 -17.97 31.96 7.93
CA ALA A 719 -18.67 30.78 7.44
C ALA A 719 -18.97 29.77 8.57
N GLN A 720 -18.27 29.85 9.71
CA GLN A 720 -18.56 29.06 10.91
C GLN A 720 -19.80 29.53 11.69
N SER A 721 -20.35 30.72 11.42
CA SER A 721 -21.55 31.23 12.14
C SER A 721 -22.88 30.88 11.46
N ILE A 722 -22.86 30.14 10.35
CA ILE A 722 -24.07 29.67 9.67
C ILE A 722 -24.45 28.28 10.23
N PRO A 723 -25.59 28.15 10.93
CA PRO A 723 -26.04 26.87 11.46
C PRO A 723 -26.13 25.82 10.35
N ASN A 724 -25.71 24.58 10.64
CA ASN A 724 -25.81 23.42 9.74
C ASN A 724 -24.88 23.37 8.52
N LEU A 725 -24.08 24.42 8.21
CA LEU A 725 -23.13 24.37 7.09
C LEU A 725 -22.17 23.17 7.20
N GLN A 726 -21.72 22.87 8.42
CA GLN A 726 -20.84 21.73 8.69
C GLN A 726 -21.46 20.38 8.27
N TYR A 727 -22.78 20.22 8.39
CA TYR A 727 -23.48 18.99 7.99
C TYR A 727 -23.53 18.84 6.47
N LEU A 728 -23.71 19.94 5.74
CA LEU A 728 -23.76 19.89 4.27
C LEU A 728 -22.43 19.41 3.67
N LYS A 729 -21.30 19.75 4.31
CA LYS A 729 -19.97 19.33 3.85
C LYS A 729 -19.65 17.85 4.10
N TRP A 730 -20.49 17.13 4.84
CA TRP A 730 -20.40 15.68 4.99
C TRP A 730 -21.13 14.93 3.88
N LEU A 731 -22.09 15.56 3.19
CA LEU A 731 -22.96 14.88 2.25
C LEU A 731 -22.21 14.22 1.10
N LEU A 732 -21.14 14.82 0.61
CA LEU A 732 -20.35 14.23 -0.47
C LEU A 732 -19.58 12.99 0.01
N ASP A 733 -18.94 13.06 1.17
CA ASP A 733 -18.22 11.91 1.73
C ASP A 733 -19.18 10.75 2.06
N LEU A 734 -20.35 11.07 2.65
CA LEU A 734 -21.36 10.05 2.96
C LEU A 734 -21.96 9.44 1.71
N LEU A 735 -22.21 10.23 0.66
CA LEU A 735 -22.69 9.72 -0.62
C LEU A 735 -21.64 8.82 -1.28
N ASP A 736 -20.38 9.27 -1.33
CA ASP A 736 -19.27 8.49 -1.88
C ASP A 736 -19.11 7.15 -1.13
N LEU A 737 -19.15 7.15 0.20
CA LEU A 737 -19.07 5.93 1.01
C LEU A 737 -20.30 5.02 0.82
N ALA A 738 -21.50 5.60 0.83
CA ALA A 738 -22.74 4.82 0.68
C ALA A 738 -22.85 4.13 -0.68
N GLU A 739 -22.20 4.67 -1.72
CA GLU A 739 -22.21 4.12 -3.08
C GLU A 739 -21.04 3.17 -3.38
N ASN A 740 -19.95 3.20 -2.60
CA ASN A 740 -18.71 2.48 -2.90
C ASN A 740 -18.21 1.57 -1.76
N LEU A 741 -19.09 1.26 -0.80
CA LEU A 741 -18.84 0.23 0.21
C LEU A 741 -19.65 -1.03 -0.11
N PRO A 742 -19.10 -2.24 0.14
CA PRO A 742 -19.80 -3.47 -0.16
C PRO A 742 -20.94 -3.68 0.84
N ALA A 743 -22.00 -4.38 0.39
CA ALA A 743 -23.08 -4.79 1.28
C ALA A 743 -22.50 -5.64 2.43
N GLY A 744 -22.98 -5.43 3.66
CA GLY A 744 -22.45 -6.12 4.83
C GLY A 744 -21.29 -5.39 5.51
N TYR A 745 -20.62 -4.43 4.86
CA TYR A 745 -19.46 -3.77 5.47
C TYR A 745 -19.81 -2.97 6.72
N VAL A 746 -20.78 -2.07 6.60
CA VAL A 746 -21.28 -1.26 7.73
C VAL A 746 -21.79 -2.16 8.85
N GLN A 747 -22.50 -3.25 8.50
CA GLN A 747 -22.99 -4.26 9.45
C GLN A 747 -21.87 -4.96 10.21
N SER A 748 -20.85 -5.44 9.47
CA SER A 748 -19.70 -6.14 10.04
C SER A 748 -18.94 -5.29 11.03
N TYR A 749 -18.97 -3.97 10.83
CA TYR A 749 -18.28 -3.02 11.69
C TYR A 749 -18.95 -2.82 13.05
N SER A 750 -20.28 -2.83 13.11
CA SER A 750 -21.01 -2.70 14.38
C SER A 750 -20.87 -3.96 15.25
N ALA A 751 -20.86 -5.14 14.64
CA ALA A 751 -20.68 -6.42 15.35
C ALA A 751 -19.29 -6.58 15.98
N LEU A 752 -18.24 -6.06 15.33
CA LEU A 752 -16.84 -6.18 15.78
C LEU A 752 -16.51 -5.52 17.12
N HIS A 753 -17.41 -4.69 17.67
CA HIS A 753 -17.14 -3.90 18.88
C HIS A 753 -18.15 -4.09 20.03
N GLU A 754 -19.26 -4.82 19.83
CA GLU A 754 -20.12 -5.23 20.95
C GLU A 754 -19.50 -6.38 21.75
N THR A 755 -18.73 -7.24 21.09
CA THR A 755 -17.75 -8.11 21.73
C THR A 755 -16.42 -7.37 21.74
N GLY A 756 -16.00 -6.83 22.88
CA GLY A 756 -14.59 -6.51 23.03
C GLY A 756 -13.79 -7.75 22.64
N LEU A 757 -12.93 -7.64 21.62
CA LEU A 757 -12.21 -8.75 21.00
C LEU A 757 -13.15 -9.67 20.20
N GLY A 758 -13.20 -9.48 18.88
CA GLY A 758 -13.70 -10.50 17.97
C GLY A 758 -12.76 -11.70 18.02
N GLU A 759 -13.21 -12.77 18.67
CA GLU A 759 -12.71 -14.12 18.43
C GLU A 759 -12.74 -14.35 16.91
N ASP A 760 -11.58 -14.53 16.30
CA ASP A 760 -11.49 -15.26 15.04
C ASP A 760 -12.24 -16.56 15.28
N ALA A 761 -13.41 -16.72 14.65
CA ALA A 761 -14.26 -17.89 14.80
C ALA A 761 -13.36 -19.13 14.78
N ALA A 762 -13.40 -19.89 15.88
CA ALA A 762 -12.64 -21.11 16.07
C ALA A 762 -12.77 -21.98 14.82
N SER A 763 -11.72 -21.98 13.99
CA SER A 763 -11.48 -23.10 13.11
C SER A 763 -11.15 -24.25 14.04
N ALA A 764 -12.01 -25.27 14.03
CA ALA A 764 -11.70 -26.53 14.67
C ALA A 764 -10.26 -26.92 14.28
N SER A 765 -9.44 -27.15 15.29
CA SER A 765 -8.06 -27.57 15.18
C SER A 765 -7.95 -28.86 14.38
N ASP A 766 -7.63 -28.77 13.10
CA ASP A 766 -6.90 -29.80 12.37
C ASP A 766 -5.44 -29.34 12.31
N GLU A 767 -4.71 -29.56 13.40
CA GLU A 767 -3.25 -29.50 13.36
C GLU A 767 -2.74 -30.52 12.34
N PRO A 768 -1.83 -30.16 11.43
CA PRO A 768 -1.04 -31.16 10.73
C PRO A 768 -0.10 -31.80 11.76
N GLU A 769 -0.35 -33.07 12.07
CA GLU A 769 0.51 -33.89 12.93
C GLU A 769 1.97 -33.78 12.43
N ALA A 770 2.86 -33.30 13.31
CA ALA A 770 4.27 -33.17 13.00
C ALA A 770 4.86 -34.53 12.58
N PRO A 771 5.69 -34.61 11.52
CA PRO A 771 6.33 -35.87 11.15
C PRO A 771 7.29 -36.27 12.26
N ARG A 772 6.99 -37.40 12.92
CA ARG A 772 7.89 -38.03 13.89
C ARG A 772 9.17 -38.49 13.17
N PRO A 773 10.36 -38.28 13.75
CA PRO A 773 11.60 -38.76 13.15
C PRO A 773 11.74 -40.26 13.43
N ASN A 774 11.54 -41.09 12.41
CA ASN A 774 11.86 -42.52 12.49
C ASN A 774 13.21 -42.80 11.81
N ASP A 775 14.17 -43.11 12.68
CA ASP A 775 14.98 -44.33 12.70
C ASP A 775 15.80 -44.76 11.46
N ASP A 776 17.10 -44.61 11.70
CA ASP A 776 18.28 -45.38 11.27
C ASP A 776 18.01 -46.74 10.53
N PRO A 777 18.51 -46.92 9.29
CA PRO A 777 18.28 -48.14 8.52
C PRO A 777 19.43 -49.14 8.72
N ARG A 778 19.37 -49.96 9.77
CA ARG A 778 20.11 -51.23 9.81
C ARG A 778 19.34 -52.30 10.57
N SER A 779 18.69 -53.19 9.83
CA SER A 779 18.78 -54.66 10.02
C SER A 779 17.97 -55.40 8.95
N THR A 780 18.62 -56.40 8.38
CA THR A 780 18.16 -57.33 7.35
C THR A 780 16.99 -58.22 7.79
N PRO A 781 16.15 -58.72 6.86
CA PRO A 781 15.01 -59.57 7.20
C PRO A 781 15.36 -61.07 7.19
N SER A 782 14.64 -61.85 7.99
CA SER A 782 14.45 -63.28 7.78
C SER A 782 13.01 -63.68 8.16
N PRO A 783 12.48 -64.76 7.54
CA PRO A 783 11.06 -64.91 7.21
C PRO A 783 10.31 -65.87 8.14
N ASP A 784 9.06 -66.18 7.79
CA ASP A 784 8.06 -67.06 8.42
C ASP A 784 7.25 -66.39 9.54
N GLU A 785 5.92 -66.52 9.66
CA GLU A 785 4.90 -67.45 9.17
C GLU A 785 3.56 -66.67 9.23
N GLY A 786 2.61 -66.84 8.32
CA GLY A 786 1.46 -67.69 8.64
C GLY A 786 0.15 -66.93 8.92
N ALA A 787 -0.69 -66.86 7.88
CA ALA A 787 -2.16 -67.03 7.87
C ALA A 787 -3.13 -66.16 8.73
N SER A 788 -4.19 -65.71 8.02
CA SER A 788 -5.56 -65.37 8.46
C SER A 788 -5.73 -64.13 9.35
N LYS A 789 -6.56 -63.15 9.03
CA LYS A 789 -7.85 -63.12 8.31
C LYS A 789 -8.09 -61.75 7.71
#